data_AF-A0A0D8J3T7-F1
#
_entry.id   AF-A0A0D8J3T7-F1
#
_cell.length_a   1.000
_cell.length_b   1.000
_cell.length_c   1.000
_cell.angle_alpha   90.00
_cell.angle_beta   90.00
_cell.angle_gamma   90.00
#
_symmetry.space_group_name_H-M   'P 1'
#
loop_
_entity.id
_entity.type
_entity.pdbx_description
1 polymer ?
#
loop_
_entity_poly.entity_id
_entity_poly.type
_entity_poly.pdbx_seq_one_letter_code
_entity_poly.pdbx_strand_id
1 'polypeptide(L)'
;MGQQEETRSIAAHDSLTKIYNFTAFCESSRKYLLSAGAGRSMGVIYANIIDFKSVNELYGLPEGDRMLGAFADFLKHLPRTRVCGRIFSDNFLCLFERTPGVDLYDEALGFAGAVERFLVGQQPFHPRSKPQIVSGISALEGGGEGLSAAIDGANIAHKEAKKKYRTACAVFDEALKDEMARAIRLQADLQAALEREQFTFYLQPKVNLRTGRVAGAEALARWKKPDGTVAGPAEFVPLLERTGNVEQLDFMIYEQVCRYLCGRQAGDSIVVPVSVNVSRAHLKDTDFVQKVKQLLIRYGVHPSLMEFELTETMLAESMEEAAAVIRGLRALGCKVSIDDFGTGYSALNLLKELEFDILKLDGSFVSGAAAEGYKSDVILRNIIRMADELYMTVLCEGLETAGQVERLNTFGCTLAQGYYFAQPMPAEAFEAFVQQAGGYCALPWGGADGAQRLPDYCEASALTDSAVRSITHSLFDAVPCAVAGVDPSSRQLLFANEQLFSLCGYPRGQMAEMEKAFFVHIATEPEKARLYAEMRRQFGTAGRCDTKLPVRRADGSVIWVRMTATYAGSPEWGRYLLCFFYDITREQTGTAAKSREIKQLSEERDFYAGMLSSIPCAVAQFRAEADGRYHAIHTNLAGARILGYESLEDFWSQPDPNVLSCVHPDDRRGALGNLSRLRRPGDARSFECRLVRRDGSVCWVSGTLQMLSGPEGSVIQVVFLNFTNRHALQTRFVHHYKRLARVLGQVLFEYEYGTDMLTFAGASESGLELPERAPAFLAEVHAGRFSQPFASYAACIAQALEEDGDDVCGAERRIELPGGGIWVRVSLVAVRGSSGARESAVGCIMDVTPQHEDRARLLRLTQTDSLTGVLNKRTTEQRCRTLLENTPGEKPFALLLLDVDNFKQTNDRYGHPKGDAVLRCLGENLSGLFRRDDVVGRVGGDEFLMMMPGAGGEQAVGRARKIAQEMCRSVSVQCGVDVSGSIGVVLSKPGACAYEELLRRADSALYAAKAAGKGCYRVYGGA
;
A
#
# COMPACT_ATOMS: atom_id res chain seq x y z
N MET A 1 -1.35 28.28 67.45
CA MET A 1 -1.72 28.85 66.13
C MET A 1 -0.70 28.53 65.03
N GLY A 2 0.61 28.46 65.29
CA GLY A 2 1.62 28.18 64.23
C GLY A 2 1.57 26.81 63.53
N GLN A 3 1.26 25.70 64.22
CA GLN A 3 1.23 24.36 63.57
C GLN A 3 0.01 24.13 62.64
N GLN A 4 -1.09 24.86 62.82
CA GLN A 4 -2.26 24.77 61.93
C GLN A 4 -2.08 25.56 60.63
N GLU A 5 -1.24 26.60 60.62
CA GLU A 5 -0.89 27.37 59.42
C GLU A 5 0.16 26.64 58.55
N GLU A 6 1.15 25.98 59.15
CA GLU A 6 2.13 25.16 58.41
C GLU A 6 1.47 23.95 57.72
N THR A 7 0.53 23.27 58.40
CA THR A 7 -0.16 22.10 57.84
C THR A 7 -1.12 22.49 56.69
N ARG A 8 -1.74 23.69 56.75
CA ARG A 8 -2.53 24.24 55.63
C ARG A 8 -1.66 24.72 54.46
N SER A 9 -0.46 25.20 54.71
CA SER A 9 0.49 25.67 53.69
C SER A 9 1.03 24.55 52.80
N ILE A 10 1.31 23.36 53.36
CA ILE A 10 1.82 22.19 52.62
C ILE A 10 0.74 21.56 51.71
N ALA A 11 -0.54 21.64 52.08
CA ALA A 11 -1.65 21.12 51.28
C ALA A 11 -2.06 22.01 50.09
N ALA A 12 -1.56 23.25 50.04
CA ALA A 12 -1.92 24.26 49.04
C ALA A 12 -0.91 24.38 47.88
N HIS A 13 0.29 23.80 47.99
CA HIS A 13 1.36 23.95 47.01
C HIS A 13 1.75 22.60 46.39
N ASP A 14 2.22 22.64 45.14
CA ASP A 14 2.81 21.50 44.45
C ASP A 14 4.14 21.13 45.12
N SER A 15 4.31 19.84 45.44
CA SER A 15 5.45 19.35 46.21
C SER A 15 6.78 19.53 45.47
N LEU A 16 6.76 19.48 44.14
CA LEU A 16 7.95 19.63 43.29
C LEU A 16 8.27 21.10 43.01
N THR A 17 7.31 21.85 42.48
CA THR A 17 7.54 23.20 41.94
C THR A 17 7.32 24.33 42.94
N LYS A 18 6.76 24.03 44.12
CA LYS A 18 6.47 24.99 45.20
C LYS A 18 5.53 26.14 44.83
N ILE A 19 4.94 26.13 43.64
CA ILE A 19 3.82 27.00 43.25
C ILE A 19 2.49 26.37 43.67
N TYR A 20 1.37 27.10 43.58
CA TYR A 20 0.08 26.59 44.06
C TYR A 20 -0.37 25.33 43.31
N ASN A 21 -1.09 24.42 43.97
CA ASN A 21 -1.88 23.42 43.26
C ASN A 21 -3.16 24.04 42.69
N PHE A 22 -3.93 23.29 41.88
CA PHE A 22 -5.11 23.83 41.20
C PHE A 22 -6.13 24.49 42.16
N THR A 23 -6.48 23.81 43.25
CA THR A 23 -7.46 24.32 44.22
C THR A 23 -6.98 25.60 44.87
N ALA A 24 -5.73 25.63 45.34
CA ALA A 24 -5.15 26.81 45.97
C ALA A 24 -4.89 27.95 44.98
N PHE A 25 -4.62 27.65 43.72
CA PHE A 25 -4.54 28.64 42.64
C PHE A 25 -5.88 29.34 42.47
N CYS A 26 -7.00 28.60 42.38
CA CYS A 26 -8.33 29.19 42.24
C CYS A 26 -8.73 30.04 43.45
N GLU A 27 -8.49 29.55 44.67
CA GLU A 27 -8.78 30.30 45.90
C GLU A 27 -7.93 31.58 46.01
N SER A 28 -6.62 31.48 45.78
CA SER A 28 -5.70 32.61 45.85
C SER A 28 -5.98 33.65 44.76
N SER A 29 -6.30 33.19 43.54
CA SER A 29 -6.71 34.04 42.43
C SER A 29 -8.01 34.78 42.74
N ARG A 30 -9.04 34.12 43.28
CA ARG A 30 -10.28 34.79 43.73
C ARG A 30 -10.01 35.81 44.82
N LYS A 31 -9.20 35.46 45.82
CA LYS A 31 -8.82 36.38 46.91
C LYS A 31 -8.09 37.62 46.38
N TYR A 32 -7.16 37.43 45.44
CA TYR A 32 -6.45 38.53 44.79
C TYR A 32 -7.42 39.43 44.02
N LEU A 33 -8.29 38.85 43.19
CA LEU A 33 -9.28 39.57 42.39
C LEU A 33 -10.29 40.36 43.25
N LEU A 34 -10.64 39.86 44.44
CA LEU A 34 -11.47 40.61 45.41
C LEU A 34 -10.73 41.79 46.04
N SER A 35 -9.42 41.69 46.24
CA SER A 35 -8.58 42.75 46.81
C SER A 35 -8.12 43.79 45.79
N ALA A 36 -8.00 43.39 44.51
CA ALA A 36 -7.64 44.25 43.41
C ALA A 36 -8.90 45.00 42.94
N GLY A 37 -8.99 46.30 43.25
CA GLY A 37 -10.17 47.11 42.88
C GLY A 37 -10.53 47.07 41.39
N ALA A 38 -11.78 47.45 41.07
CA ALA A 38 -12.47 47.26 39.77
C ALA A 38 -11.85 47.93 38.51
N GLY A 39 -10.60 48.39 38.55
CA GLY A 39 -9.92 49.07 37.44
C GLY A 39 -8.74 48.31 36.81
N ARG A 40 -8.41 47.10 37.28
CA ARG A 40 -7.27 46.33 36.74
C ARG A 40 -7.76 45.27 35.76
N SER A 41 -7.23 45.32 34.54
CA SER A 41 -7.49 44.31 33.51
C SER A 41 -6.63 43.08 33.78
N MET A 42 -7.24 41.90 33.84
CA MET A 42 -6.56 40.66 34.22
C MET A 42 -6.67 39.63 33.08
N GLY A 43 -5.75 38.67 33.06
CA GLY A 43 -5.75 37.56 32.11
C GLY A 43 -5.25 36.26 32.75
N VAL A 44 -5.59 35.14 32.13
CA VAL A 44 -5.15 33.81 32.52
C VAL A 44 -4.34 33.20 31.39
N ILE A 45 -3.19 32.61 31.73
CA ILE A 45 -2.36 31.80 30.83
C ILE A 45 -2.44 30.36 31.26
N TYR A 46 -2.66 29.46 30.30
CA TYR A 46 -2.53 28.02 30.43
C TYR A 46 -1.33 27.56 29.60
N ALA A 47 -0.37 26.86 30.19
CA ALA A 47 0.86 26.43 29.51
C ALA A 47 1.14 24.93 29.69
N ASN A 48 1.66 24.28 28.64
CA ASN A 48 2.05 22.87 28.62
C ASN A 48 3.40 22.68 27.91
N ILE A 49 4.20 21.74 28.41
CA ILE A 49 5.46 21.34 27.78
C ILE A 49 5.19 20.18 26.80
N ILE A 50 5.41 20.39 25.51
CA ILE A 50 5.23 19.34 24.49
C ILE A 50 6.39 18.36 24.54
N ASP A 51 6.05 17.07 24.42
CA ASP A 51 6.97 15.95 24.38
C ASP A 51 7.93 15.90 25.59
N PHE A 52 7.42 16.32 26.75
CA PHE A 52 8.15 16.27 28.02
C PHE A 52 8.61 14.84 28.38
N LYS A 53 7.92 13.82 27.86
CA LYS A 53 8.32 12.42 28.01
C LYS A 53 9.69 12.14 27.41
N SER A 54 10.01 12.70 26.24
CA SER A 54 11.33 12.57 25.62
C SER A 54 12.44 13.19 26.47
N VAL A 55 12.17 14.28 27.20
CA VAL A 55 13.13 14.85 28.17
C VAL A 55 13.40 13.85 29.30
N ASN A 56 12.35 13.24 29.86
CA ASN A 56 12.49 12.21 30.90
C ASN A 56 13.19 10.95 30.38
N GLU A 57 12.94 10.53 29.15
CA GLU A 57 13.54 9.33 28.56
C GLU A 57 15.02 9.54 28.19
N LEU A 58 15.39 10.73 27.71
CA LEU A 58 16.75 11.02 27.25
C LEU A 58 17.70 11.44 28.38
N TYR A 59 17.21 12.12 29.43
CA TYR A 59 18.06 12.69 30.49
C TYR A 59 17.67 12.22 31.91
N GLY A 60 16.57 11.48 32.04
CA GLY A 60 16.09 10.97 33.31
C GLY A 60 15.14 11.92 34.05
N LEU A 61 14.36 11.34 34.97
CA LEU A 61 13.38 12.05 35.79
C LEU A 61 13.94 13.24 36.61
N PRO A 62 15.16 13.19 37.19
CA PRO A 62 15.71 14.34 37.92
C PRO A 62 15.89 15.58 37.05
N GLU A 63 16.23 15.39 35.78
CA GLU A 63 16.39 16.49 34.83
C GLU A 63 15.04 17.03 34.38
N GLY A 64 14.05 16.15 34.18
CA GLY A 64 12.66 16.56 33.98
C GLY A 64 12.10 17.37 35.15
N ASP A 65 12.35 16.91 36.37
CA ASP A 65 11.96 17.61 37.61
C ASP A 65 12.64 18.99 37.71
N ARG A 66 13.93 19.08 37.37
CA ARG A 66 14.67 20.35 37.26
C ARG A 66 14.02 21.27 36.23
N MET A 67 13.64 20.76 35.07
CA MET A 67 12.99 21.53 34.01
C MET A 67 11.62 22.05 34.43
N LEU A 68 10.81 21.23 35.11
CA LEU A 68 9.52 21.63 35.67
C LEU A 68 9.67 22.72 36.74
N GLY A 69 10.67 22.58 37.62
CA GLY A 69 11.02 23.59 38.61
C GLY A 69 11.49 24.90 37.96
N ALA A 70 12.39 24.81 36.99
CA ALA A 70 12.90 25.97 36.24
C ALA A 70 11.78 26.71 35.49
N PHE A 71 10.82 25.98 34.93
CA PHE A 71 9.68 26.58 34.25
C PHE A 71 8.70 27.23 35.23
N ALA A 72 8.45 26.60 36.39
CA ALA A 72 7.66 27.19 37.46
C ALA A 72 8.28 28.49 37.99
N ASP A 73 9.60 28.49 38.22
CA ASP A 73 10.35 29.66 38.64
C ASP A 73 10.30 30.75 37.57
N PHE A 74 10.48 30.40 36.30
CA PHE A 74 10.32 31.33 35.18
C PHE A 74 8.94 32.01 35.21
N LEU A 75 7.85 31.25 35.31
CA LEU A 75 6.49 31.80 35.34
C LEU A 75 6.27 32.73 36.54
N LYS A 76 6.79 32.36 37.72
CA LYS A 76 6.69 33.15 38.96
C LYS A 76 7.41 34.50 38.87
N HIS A 77 8.52 34.57 38.13
CA HIS A 77 9.32 35.79 37.98
C HIS A 77 8.95 36.62 36.74
N LEU A 78 7.99 36.16 35.93
CA LEU A 78 7.48 36.98 34.84
C LEU A 78 6.88 38.28 35.39
N PRO A 79 7.21 39.42 34.78
CA PRO A 79 6.64 40.70 35.20
C PRO A 79 5.12 40.64 35.04
N ARG A 80 4.39 41.15 36.04
CA ARG A 80 2.92 41.22 36.09
C ARG A 80 2.20 39.90 36.38
N THR A 81 2.92 38.80 36.58
CA THR A 81 2.36 37.59 37.19
C THR A 81 1.94 37.86 38.64
N ARG A 82 0.74 37.41 39.01
CA ARG A 82 0.16 37.60 40.35
C ARG A 82 -0.01 36.29 41.11
N VAL A 83 -0.46 35.25 40.41
CA VAL A 83 -0.65 33.91 40.99
C VAL A 83 -0.17 32.90 39.96
N CYS A 84 0.62 31.91 40.38
CA CYS A 84 1.03 30.77 39.55
C CYS A 84 0.57 29.49 40.21
N GLY A 85 0.16 28.51 39.39
CA GLY A 85 -0.13 27.18 39.88
C GLY A 85 0.25 26.11 38.87
N ARG A 86 0.49 24.91 39.38
CA ARG A 86 0.64 23.69 38.59
C ARG A 86 -0.61 22.85 38.77
N ILE A 87 -1.27 22.50 37.66
CA ILE A 87 -2.53 21.75 37.71
C ILE A 87 -2.24 20.27 37.96
N PHE A 88 -1.50 19.67 37.04
CA PHE A 88 -1.03 18.29 37.07
C PHE A 88 0.09 18.12 36.02
N SER A 89 0.99 17.17 36.23
CA SER A 89 2.04 16.81 35.27
C SER A 89 2.81 18.05 34.77
N ASP A 90 2.79 18.34 33.49
CA ASP A 90 3.50 19.38 32.76
C ASP A 90 2.57 20.57 32.42
N ASN A 91 1.45 20.75 33.15
CA ASN A 91 0.46 21.80 32.93
C ASN A 91 0.50 22.88 34.02
N PHE A 92 0.57 24.14 33.58
CA PHE A 92 0.76 25.32 34.42
C PHE A 92 -0.30 26.40 34.15
N LEU A 93 -0.66 27.14 35.19
CA LEU A 93 -1.55 28.29 35.16
C LEU A 93 -0.85 29.52 35.70
N CYS A 94 -1.12 30.67 35.07
CA CYS A 94 -0.69 31.96 35.54
C CYS A 94 -1.85 32.96 35.46
N LEU A 95 -2.16 33.63 36.57
CA LEU A 95 -2.98 34.83 36.60
C LEU A 95 -2.03 36.04 36.49
N PHE A 96 -2.23 36.88 35.49
CA PHE A 96 -1.39 38.06 35.25
C PHE A 96 -2.21 39.32 35.05
N GLU A 97 -1.58 40.47 35.30
CA GLU A 97 -2.15 41.79 35.07
C GLU A 97 -1.81 42.29 33.66
N ARG A 98 -2.85 42.63 32.90
CA ARG A 98 -2.73 43.08 31.50
C ARG A 98 -2.21 44.51 31.44
N THR A 99 -1.41 44.81 30.42
CA THR A 99 -0.94 46.18 30.17
C THR A 99 -2.13 47.01 29.69
N PRO A 100 -2.39 48.19 30.29
CA PRO A 100 -3.43 49.08 29.78
C PRO A 100 -3.19 49.44 28.32
N GLY A 101 -4.22 49.27 27.48
CA GLY A 101 -4.17 49.63 26.06
C GLY A 101 -3.45 48.65 25.13
N VAL A 102 -2.98 47.51 25.64
CA VAL A 102 -2.36 46.43 24.83
C VAL A 102 -3.36 45.32 24.59
N ASP A 103 -3.44 44.86 23.34
CA ASP A 103 -4.32 43.75 22.95
C ASP A 103 -3.80 42.40 23.48
N LEU A 104 -4.71 41.45 23.68
CA LEU A 104 -4.38 40.11 24.16
C LEU A 104 -3.43 39.37 23.21
N TYR A 105 -3.51 39.65 21.90
CA TYR A 105 -2.62 39.10 20.89
C TYR A 105 -1.16 39.57 21.09
N ASP A 106 -0.96 40.85 21.41
CA ASP A 106 0.37 41.39 21.71
C ASP A 106 0.92 40.84 23.03
N GLU A 107 0.06 40.63 24.04
CA GLU A 107 0.43 39.96 25.29
C GLU A 107 0.84 38.49 25.04
N ALA A 108 0.13 37.77 24.16
CA ALA A 108 0.46 36.41 23.77
C ALA A 108 1.79 36.34 23.00
N LEU A 109 2.04 37.28 22.09
CA LEU A 109 3.31 37.38 21.37
C LEU A 109 4.47 37.68 22.33
N GLY A 110 4.28 38.61 23.28
CA GLY A 110 5.26 38.92 24.31
C GLY A 110 5.58 37.73 25.20
N PHE A 111 4.56 36.95 25.60
CA PHE A 111 4.73 35.73 26.38
C PHE A 111 5.45 34.64 25.59
N ALA A 112 5.07 34.40 24.33
CA ALA A 112 5.75 33.43 23.46
C ALA A 112 7.25 33.77 23.30
N GLY A 113 7.59 35.03 23.07
CA GLY A 113 8.99 35.46 23.00
C GLY A 113 9.76 35.31 24.33
N ALA A 114 9.09 35.46 25.48
CA ALA A 114 9.69 35.20 26.79
C ALA A 114 9.97 33.70 27.00
N VAL A 115 9.04 32.85 26.58
CA VAL A 115 9.18 31.39 26.61
C VAL A 115 10.31 30.92 25.67
N GLU A 116 10.43 31.50 24.48
CA GLU A 116 11.55 31.18 23.57
C GLU A 116 12.90 31.50 24.20
N ARG A 117 13.05 32.67 24.83
CA ARG A 117 14.29 33.02 25.56
C ARG A 117 14.58 32.05 26.71
N PHE A 118 13.54 31.63 27.44
CA PHE A 118 13.68 30.60 28.46
C PHE A 118 14.18 29.28 27.87
N LEU A 119 13.59 28.81 26.78
CA LEU A 119 13.97 27.56 26.11
C LEU A 119 15.40 27.60 25.55
N VAL A 120 15.83 28.75 24.99
CA VAL A 120 17.24 28.96 24.59
C VAL A 120 18.18 28.78 25.79
N GLY A 121 17.81 29.31 26.95
CA GLY A 121 18.56 29.11 28.21
C GLY A 121 18.57 27.65 28.70
N GLN A 122 17.59 26.83 28.31
CA GLN A 122 17.52 25.41 28.65
C GLN A 122 18.29 24.51 27.66
N GLN A 123 18.68 25.02 26.49
CA GLN A 123 19.33 24.24 25.43
C GLN A 123 20.65 23.56 25.85
N PRO A 124 21.54 24.18 26.66
CA PRO A 124 22.77 23.52 27.11
C PRO A 124 22.54 22.28 27.97
N PHE A 125 21.41 22.21 28.67
CA PHE A 125 21.04 21.09 29.53
C PHE A 125 20.36 19.96 28.74
N HIS A 126 19.81 20.28 27.57
CA HIS A 126 19.03 19.35 26.76
C HIS A 126 19.47 19.31 25.28
N PRO A 127 20.75 19.05 24.94
CA PRO A 127 21.27 19.23 23.58
C PRO A 127 20.71 18.26 22.54
N ARG A 128 20.19 17.10 22.96
CA ARG A 128 19.61 16.03 22.13
C ARG A 128 18.07 16.05 22.08
N SER A 129 17.42 17.00 22.75
CA SER A 129 15.95 17.16 22.72
C SER A 129 15.63 18.63 22.51
N LYS A 130 14.59 18.94 21.74
CA LYS A 130 14.13 20.33 21.58
C LYS A 130 12.81 20.50 22.35
N PRO A 131 12.84 20.73 23.68
CA PRO A 131 11.60 20.95 24.41
C PRO A 131 10.86 22.15 23.85
N GLN A 132 9.55 22.01 23.70
CA GLN A 132 8.68 23.06 23.21
C GLN A 132 7.62 23.36 24.26
N ILE A 133 7.17 24.60 24.33
CA ILE A 133 6.13 25.01 25.28
C ILE A 133 5.00 25.65 24.48
N VAL A 134 3.80 25.13 24.69
CA VAL A 134 2.58 25.67 24.09
C VAL A 134 1.72 26.30 25.15
N SER A 135 1.09 27.41 24.81
CA SER A 135 0.29 28.17 25.76
C SER A 135 -0.96 28.77 25.12
N GLY A 136 -1.93 29.08 25.97
CA GLY A 136 -3.17 29.75 25.61
C GLY A 136 -3.44 30.87 26.62
N ILE A 137 -3.95 32.01 26.14
CA ILE A 137 -4.26 33.18 26.97
C ILE A 137 -5.74 33.51 26.81
N SER A 138 -6.42 33.79 27.92
CA SER A 138 -7.78 34.33 27.93
C SER A 138 -7.84 35.62 28.74
N ALA A 139 -8.66 36.56 28.28
CA ALA A 139 -9.05 37.69 29.10
C ALA A 139 -9.91 37.20 30.28
N LEU A 140 -9.82 37.89 31.41
CA LEU A 140 -10.68 37.65 32.57
C LEU A 140 -11.69 38.79 32.68
N GLU A 141 -12.96 38.45 32.48
CA GLU A 141 -14.10 39.36 32.60
C GLU A 141 -14.93 38.99 33.85
N GLY A 142 -15.57 39.95 34.52
CA GLY A 142 -16.44 39.66 35.67
C GLY A 142 -15.72 39.31 36.98
N GLY A 143 -14.42 39.60 37.12
CA GLY A 143 -13.68 39.41 38.37
C GLY A 143 -13.60 37.95 38.84
N GLY A 144 -13.79 37.71 40.14
CA GLY A 144 -13.63 36.37 40.73
C GLY A 144 -14.61 35.30 40.21
N GLU A 145 -15.79 35.71 39.72
CA GLU A 145 -16.81 34.81 39.17
C GLU A 145 -16.46 34.31 37.76
N GLY A 146 -15.79 35.16 36.95
CA GLY A 146 -15.34 34.79 35.60
C GLY A 146 -14.02 34.03 35.54
N LEU A 147 -13.36 33.79 36.67
CA LEU A 147 -12.07 33.07 36.72
C LEU A 147 -12.17 31.67 36.11
N SER A 148 -13.26 30.93 36.36
CA SER A 148 -13.44 29.58 35.79
C SER A 148 -13.53 29.64 34.27
N ALA A 149 -14.34 30.57 33.75
CA ALA A 149 -14.51 30.76 32.31
C ALA A 149 -13.20 31.19 31.63
N ALA A 150 -12.39 32.03 32.29
CA ALA A 150 -11.09 32.44 31.78
C ALA A 150 -10.06 31.29 31.78
N ILE A 151 -10.08 30.40 32.79
CA ILE A 151 -9.23 29.19 32.80
C ILE A 151 -9.64 28.24 31.66
N ASP A 152 -10.95 28.03 31.48
CA ASP A 152 -11.47 27.17 30.41
C ASP A 152 -11.13 27.75 29.03
N GLY A 153 -11.29 29.06 28.84
CA GLY A 153 -10.90 29.77 27.62
C GLY A 153 -9.41 29.64 27.32
N ALA A 154 -8.54 29.85 28.32
CA ALA A 154 -7.10 29.71 28.16
C ALA A 154 -6.69 28.27 27.81
N ASN A 155 -7.34 27.27 28.40
CA ASN A 155 -7.12 25.85 28.06
C ASN A 155 -7.57 25.53 26.62
N ILE A 156 -8.67 26.11 26.16
CA ILE A 156 -9.16 25.98 24.78
C ILE A 156 -8.14 26.55 23.79
N ALA A 157 -7.70 27.79 23.99
CA ALA A 157 -6.66 28.41 23.17
C ALA A 157 -5.37 27.60 23.16
N HIS A 158 -4.97 27.08 24.32
CA HIS A 158 -3.81 26.21 24.47
C HIS A 158 -3.94 24.92 23.63
N LYS A 159 -5.10 24.24 23.65
CA LYS A 159 -5.35 23.04 22.86
C LYS A 159 -5.27 23.31 21.35
N GLU A 160 -5.73 24.48 20.91
CA GLU A 160 -5.62 24.88 19.51
C GLU A 160 -4.16 25.11 19.10
N ALA A 161 -3.40 25.84 19.92
CA ALA A 161 -1.98 26.05 19.68
C ALA A 161 -1.18 24.75 19.65
N LYS A 162 -1.63 23.72 20.40
CA LYS A 162 -0.96 22.42 20.49
C LYS A 162 -0.97 21.64 19.17
N LYS A 163 -1.95 21.89 18.29
CA LYS A 163 -2.03 21.25 16.96
C LYS A 163 -0.84 21.60 16.04
N LYS A 164 -0.14 22.72 16.31
CA LYS A 164 0.95 23.22 15.47
C LYS A 164 2.32 22.59 15.77
N TYR A 165 2.42 21.72 16.80
CA TYR A 165 3.65 21.00 17.21
C TYR A 165 4.92 21.88 17.24
N ARG A 166 4.77 23.12 17.74
CA ARG A 166 5.85 24.10 17.93
C ARG A 166 5.55 25.01 19.11
N THR A 167 6.57 25.66 19.67
CA THR A 167 6.37 26.71 20.69
C THR A 167 5.45 27.80 20.14
N ALA A 168 4.32 28.02 20.81
CA ALA A 168 3.30 28.94 20.37
C ALA A 168 2.41 29.37 21.54
N CYS A 169 1.88 30.59 21.47
CA CYS A 169 0.88 31.09 22.40
C CYS A 169 -0.35 31.57 21.61
N ALA A 170 -1.52 30.97 21.83
CA ALA A 170 -2.77 31.39 21.20
C ALA A 170 -3.65 32.20 22.14
N VAL A 171 -4.53 33.02 21.57
CA VAL A 171 -5.52 33.81 22.30
C VAL A 171 -6.87 33.12 22.22
N PHE A 172 -7.59 33.11 23.34
CA PHE A 172 -9.01 32.78 23.39
C PHE A 172 -9.82 34.02 23.04
N ASP A 173 -10.50 33.97 21.91
CA ASP A 173 -11.55 34.90 21.52
C ASP A 173 -12.89 34.17 21.35
N GLU A 174 -13.98 34.93 21.23
CA GLU A 174 -15.30 34.33 20.97
C GLU A 174 -15.33 33.52 19.66
N ALA A 175 -14.50 33.87 18.68
CA ALA A 175 -14.41 33.15 17.41
C ALA A 175 -13.89 31.71 17.60
N LEU A 176 -12.91 31.49 18.48
CA LEU A 176 -12.38 30.16 18.79
C LEU A 176 -13.38 29.29 19.56
N LYS A 177 -14.17 29.89 20.47
CA LYS A 177 -15.28 29.20 21.15
C LYS A 177 -16.35 28.78 20.15
N ASP A 178 -16.69 29.66 19.23
CA ASP A 178 -17.62 29.39 18.15
C ASP A 178 -17.09 28.30 17.22
N GLU A 179 -15.80 28.27 16.91
CA GLU A 179 -15.17 27.22 16.10
C GLU A 179 -15.26 25.84 16.77
N MET A 180 -15.01 25.73 18.08
CA MET A 180 -15.18 24.47 18.81
C MET A 180 -16.64 24.04 18.91
N ALA A 181 -17.56 24.98 19.16
CA ALA A 181 -18.98 24.69 19.18
C ALA A 181 -19.50 24.28 17.78
N ARG A 182 -18.91 24.84 16.71
CA ARG A 182 -19.14 24.41 15.33
C ARG A 182 -18.57 23.00 15.10
N ALA A 183 -17.38 22.67 15.59
CA ALA A 183 -16.80 21.34 15.42
C ALA A 183 -17.59 20.23 16.15
N ILE A 184 -18.10 20.49 17.36
CA ILE A 184 -18.97 19.55 18.08
C ILE A 184 -20.31 19.36 17.36
N ARG A 185 -20.91 20.47 16.88
CA ARG A 185 -22.15 20.41 16.08
C ARG A 185 -21.92 19.64 14.79
N LEU A 186 -20.84 19.95 14.07
CA LEU A 186 -20.43 19.27 12.85
C LEU A 186 -20.24 17.77 13.09
N GLN A 187 -19.63 17.37 14.20
CA GLN A 187 -19.48 15.95 14.54
C GLN A 187 -20.84 15.25 14.70
N ALA A 188 -21.79 15.87 15.43
CA ALA A 188 -23.13 15.32 15.58
C ALA A 188 -23.89 15.26 14.25
N ASP A 189 -23.74 16.31 13.42
CA ASP A 189 -24.37 16.40 12.10
C ASP A 189 -23.82 15.34 11.14
N LEU A 190 -22.51 15.07 11.14
CA LEU A 190 -21.88 14.04 10.30
C LEU A 190 -22.34 12.63 10.67
N GLN A 191 -22.51 12.35 11.97
CA GLN A 191 -23.01 11.05 12.41
C GLN A 191 -24.47 10.84 11.99
N ALA A 192 -25.31 11.86 12.14
CA ALA A 192 -26.68 11.83 11.63
C ALA A 192 -26.73 11.73 10.08
N ALA A 193 -25.77 12.34 9.38
CA ALA A 193 -25.67 12.30 7.93
C ALA A 193 -25.31 10.91 7.40
N LEU A 194 -24.43 10.16 8.10
CA LEU A 194 -24.11 8.77 7.77
C LEU A 194 -25.34 7.87 7.95
N GLU A 195 -26.10 8.03 9.04
CA GLU A 195 -27.32 7.25 9.29
C GLU A 195 -28.44 7.53 8.29
N ARG A 196 -28.49 8.75 7.74
CA ARG A 196 -29.51 9.21 6.78
C ARG A 196 -29.07 9.10 5.32
N GLU A 197 -27.94 8.46 5.04
CA GLU A 197 -27.36 8.30 3.69
C GLU A 197 -27.26 9.65 2.91
N GLN A 198 -26.87 10.72 3.60
CA GLN A 198 -26.74 12.07 3.00
C GLN A 198 -25.43 12.28 2.24
N PHE A 199 -24.54 11.29 2.25
CA PHE A 199 -23.32 11.30 1.47
C PHE A 199 -23.56 10.74 0.08
N THR A 200 -22.96 11.38 -0.90
CA THR A 200 -22.97 10.95 -2.30
C THR A 200 -21.59 11.13 -2.89
N PHE A 201 -21.38 10.74 -4.14
CA PHE A 201 -20.13 10.94 -4.84
C PHE A 201 -20.33 11.83 -6.07
N TYR A 202 -19.35 12.66 -6.34
CA TYR A 202 -19.21 13.39 -7.61
C TYR A 202 -18.09 12.73 -8.41
N LEU A 203 -18.19 12.77 -9.73
CA LEU A 203 -17.19 12.22 -10.65
C LEU A 203 -16.39 13.35 -11.28
N GLN A 204 -15.07 13.22 -11.26
CA GLN A 204 -14.16 14.08 -12.03
C GLN A 204 -13.51 13.27 -13.16
N PRO A 205 -13.53 13.73 -14.43
CA PRO A 205 -12.99 12.97 -15.56
C PRO A 205 -11.46 12.90 -15.54
N LYS A 206 -10.93 11.72 -15.85
CA LYS A 206 -9.53 11.45 -16.19
C LYS A 206 -9.40 11.40 -17.71
N VAL A 207 -8.59 12.27 -18.29
CA VAL A 207 -8.48 12.48 -19.74
C VAL A 207 -7.14 11.96 -20.27
N ASN A 208 -7.19 11.22 -21.37
CA ASN A 208 -6.00 10.79 -22.09
C ASN A 208 -5.45 11.95 -22.93
N LEU A 209 -4.24 12.40 -22.63
CA LEU A 209 -3.65 13.57 -23.30
C LEU A 209 -3.35 13.32 -24.78
N ARG A 210 -3.14 12.08 -25.21
CA ARG A 210 -2.83 11.76 -26.61
C ARG A 210 -4.06 11.83 -27.52
N THR A 211 -5.22 11.45 -26.98
CA THR A 211 -6.46 11.29 -27.75
C THR A 211 -7.53 12.31 -27.42
N GLY A 212 -7.43 12.95 -26.25
CA GLY A 212 -8.49 13.78 -25.67
C GLY A 212 -9.64 12.97 -25.07
N ARG A 213 -9.62 11.63 -25.13
CA ARG A 213 -10.73 10.79 -24.67
C ARG A 213 -10.76 10.69 -23.13
N VAL A 214 -11.96 10.70 -22.54
CA VAL A 214 -12.17 10.36 -21.14
C VAL A 214 -11.86 8.87 -20.94
N ALA A 215 -10.83 8.58 -20.16
CA ALA A 215 -10.29 7.24 -19.92
C ALA A 215 -10.67 6.66 -18.55
N GLY A 216 -11.21 7.48 -17.66
CA GLY A 216 -11.59 7.12 -16.30
C GLY A 216 -12.31 8.27 -15.60
N ALA A 217 -12.69 8.07 -14.36
CA ALA A 217 -13.16 9.13 -13.48
C ALA A 217 -12.73 8.86 -12.03
N GLU A 218 -12.55 9.91 -11.24
CA GLU A 218 -12.39 9.81 -9.79
C GLU A 218 -13.71 10.10 -9.08
N ALA A 219 -14.11 9.21 -8.18
CA ALA A 219 -15.26 9.40 -7.30
C ALA A 219 -14.84 10.12 -6.01
N LEU A 220 -15.31 11.36 -5.90
CA LEU A 220 -15.02 12.24 -4.78
C LEU A 220 -16.25 12.37 -3.89
N ALA A 221 -16.12 11.99 -2.61
CA ALA A 221 -17.20 12.07 -1.64
C ALA A 221 -17.73 13.51 -1.49
N ARG A 222 -19.04 13.65 -1.33
CA ARG A 222 -19.76 14.91 -1.13
C ARG A 222 -20.85 14.72 -0.09
N TRP A 223 -20.98 15.67 0.81
CA TRP A 223 -22.06 15.69 1.79
C TRP A 223 -23.14 16.67 1.36
N LYS A 224 -24.33 16.15 1.02
CA LYS A 224 -25.51 16.95 0.72
C LYS A 224 -26.20 17.32 2.03
N LYS A 225 -25.99 18.56 2.48
CA LYS A 225 -26.61 19.07 3.71
C LYS A 225 -28.12 19.27 3.51
N PRO A 226 -28.93 19.21 4.59
CA PRO A 226 -30.38 19.40 4.52
C PRO A 226 -30.82 20.75 3.95
N ASP A 227 -29.96 21.78 4.04
CA ASP A 227 -30.18 23.11 3.48
C ASP A 227 -29.94 23.21 1.97
N GLY A 228 -29.53 22.11 1.33
CA GLY A 228 -29.24 22.02 -0.10
C GLY A 228 -27.80 22.36 -0.48
N THR A 229 -26.95 22.75 0.48
CA THR A 229 -25.52 22.99 0.22
C THR A 229 -24.75 21.66 0.14
N VAL A 230 -23.65 21.68 -0.62
CA VAL A 230 -22.80 20.48 -0.83
C VAL A 230 -21.40 20.75 -0.29
N ALA A 231 -21.02 20.01 0.74
CA ALA A 231 -19.68 20.08 1.34
C ALA A 231 -18.72 19.08 0.68
N GLY A 232 -17.46 19.49 0.51
CA GLY A 232 -16.38 18.67 -0.02
C GLY A 232 -15.65 17.87 1.08
N PRO A 233 -14.82 16.89 0.69
CA PRO A 233 -14.18 15.95 1.63
C PRO A 233 -13.27 16.65 2.64
N ALA A 234 -12.61 17.74 2.26
CA ALA A 234 -11.76 18.52 3.17
C ALA A 234 -12.50 19.07 4.41
N GLU A 235 -13.82 19.26 4.34
CA GLU A 235 -14.63 19.75 5.47
C GLU A 235 -14.93 18.65 6.51
N PHE A 236 -15.06 17.39 6.07
CA PHE A 236 -15.59 16.33 6.93
C PHE A 236 -14.67 15.11 7.10
N VAL A 237 -13.83 14.75 6.13
CA VAL A 237 -12.96 13.57 6.19
C VAL A 237 -12.01 13.61 7.40
N PRO A 238 -11.30 14.73 7.70
CA PRO A 238 -10.40 14.78 8.87
C PRO A 238 -11.11 14.53 10.20
N LEU A 239 -12.40 14.90 10.30
CA LEU A 239 -13.21 14.69 11.50
C LEU A 239 -13.72 13.24 11.59
N LEU A 240 -14.09 12.63 10.46
CA LEU A 240 -14.48 11.22 10.38
C LEU A 240 -13.31 10.27 10.69
N GLU A 241 -12.11 10.57 10.20
CA GLU A 241 -10.90 9.82 10.50
C GLU A 241 -10.60 9.82 12.01
N ARG A 242 -10.67 10.99 12.64
CA ARG A 242 -10.45 11.13 14.09
C ARG A 242 -11.49 10.40 14.94
N THR A 243 -12.71 10.25 14.44
CA THR A 243 -13.82 9.62 15.17
C THR A 243 -13.94 8.13 14.87
N GLY A 244 -13.20 7.61 13.87
CA GLY A 244 -13.24 6.20 13.45
C GLY A 244 -14.41 5.86 12.53
N ASN A 245 -15.16 6.85 12.04
CA ASN A 245 -16.35 6.65 11.20
C ASN A 245 -16.06 6.71 9.69
N VAL A 246 -14.80 6.94 9.30
CA VAL A 246 -14.43 7.07 7.88
C VAL A 246 -14.63 5.76 7.10
N GLU A 247 -14.47 4.60 7.74
CA GLU A 247 -14.71 3.29 7.12
C GLU A 247 -16.16 3.12 6.65
N GLN A 248 -17.12 3.67 7.41
CA GLN A 248 -18.54 3.62 7.05
C GLN A 248 -18.83 4.50 5.83
N LEU A 249 -18.18 5.66 5.75
CA LEU A 249 -18.27 6.52 4.57
C LEU A 249 -17.70 5.83 3.33
N ASP A 250 -16.49 5.26 3.43
CA ASP A 250 -15.81 4.61 2.31
C ASP A 250 -16.68 3.50 1.70
N PHE A 251 -17.20 2.57 2.52
CA PHE A 251 -18.07 1.51 2.03
C PHE A 251 -19.41 2.02 1.48
N MET A 252 -19.97 3.09 2.05
CA MET A 252 -21.15 3.74 1.48
C MET A 252 -20.87 4.27 0.08
N ILE A 253 -19.73 4.93 -0.13
CA ILE A 253 -19.32 5.45 -1.44
C ILE A 253 -19.01 4.30 -2.40
N TYR A 254 -18.28 3.26 -1.97
CA TYR A 254 -17.98 2.10 -2.82
C TYR A 254 -19.25 1.41 -3.30
N GLU A 255 -20.25 1.26 -2.42
CA GLU A 255 -21.54 0.67 -2.76
C GLU A 255 -22.30 1.52 -3.78
N GLN A 256 -22.32 2.84 -3.60
CA GLN A 256 -22.93 3.76 -4.56
C GLN A 256 -22.23 3.73 -5.93
N VAL A 257 -20.89 3.69 -5.96
CA VAL A 257 -20.10 3.58 -7.20
C VAL A 257 -20.34 2.23 -7.88
N CYS A 258 -20.37 1.12 -7.14
CA CYS A 258 -20.67 -0.19 -7.70
C CYS A 258 -22.08 -0.24 -8.30
N ARG A 259 -23.07 0.37 -7.63
CA ARG A 259 -24.44 0.50 -8.15
C ARG A 259 -24.49 1.33 -9.43
N TYR A 260 -23.74 2.44 -9.47
CA TYR A 260 -23.59 3.26 -10.67
C TYR A 260 -23.00 2.45 -11.83
N LEU A 261 -21.87 1.78 -11.62
CA LEU A 261 -21.21 0.96 -12.65
C LEU A 261 -22.10 -0.19 -13.15
N CYS A 262 -22.77 -0.90 -12.24
CA CYS A 262 -23.74 -1.95 -12.58
C CYS A 262 -24.83 -1.43 -13.52
N GLY A 263 -25.39 -0.25 -13.23
CA GLY A 263 -26.44 0.37 -14.05
C GLY A 263 -25.96 0.82 -15.44
N ARG A 264 -24.65 0.95 -15.66
CA ARG A 264 -24.07 1.33 -16.97
C ARG A 264 -23.62 0.11 -17.76
N GLN A 265 -23.10 -0.93 -17.11
CA GLN A 265 -22.74 -2.19 -17.76
C GLN A 265 -23.94 -2.89 -18.42
N ALA A 266 -25.15 -2.61 -17.96
CA ALA A 266 -26.39 -3.18 -18.51
C ALA A 266 -26.97 -2.40 -19.71
N GLY A 267 -26.42 -1.25 -20.09
CA GLY A 267 -26.93 -0.38 -21.16
C GLY A 267 -25.89 -0.07 -22.26
N ASP A 268 -26.27 0.75 -23.24
CA ASP A 268 -25.40 1.19 -24.37
C ASP A 268 -24.48 2.38 -24.00
N SER A 269 -24.30 2.69 -22.71
CA SER A 269 -23.53 3.84 -22.24
C SER A 269 -22.02 3.59 -22.28
N ILE A 270 -21.22 4.65 -22.49
CA ILE A 270 -19.77 4.58 -22.36
C ILE A 270 -19.43 4.29 -20.89
N VAL A 271 -18.79 3.15 -20.63
CA VAL A 271 -18.34 2.75 -19.29
C VAL A 271 -16.85 3.02 -19.16
N VAL A 272 -16.47 3.80 -18.16
CA VAL A 272 -15.07 4.08 -17.81
C VAL A 272 -14.77 3.58 -16.40
N PRO A 273 -13.53 3.17 -16.09
CA PRO A 273 -13.12 2.86 -14.72
C PRO A 273 -13.34 4.04 -13.78
N VAL A 274 -13.79 3.76 -12.56
CA VAL A 274 -13.99 4.75 -11.50
C VAL A 274 -13.00 4.46 -10.38
N SER A 275 -12.22 5.46 -10.00
CA SER A 275 -11.33 5.38 -8.85
C SER A 275 -11.98 5.88 -7.57
N VAL A 276 -11.62 5.27 -6.46
CA VAL A 276 -12.11 5.58 -5.12
C VAL A 276 -10.95 5.64 -4.14
N ASN A 277 -11.02 6.58 -3.20
CA ASN A 277 -10.01 6.76 -2.16
C ASN A 277 -10.08 5.66 -1.10
N VAL A 278 -8.93 5.24 -0.56
CA VAL A 278 -8.82 4.28 0.55
C VAL A 278 -8.33 5.00 1.80
N SER A 279 -9.14 4.99 2.85
CA SER A 279 -8.75 5.53 4.15
C SER A 279 -7.74 4.63 4.88
N ARG A 280 -6.86 5.26 5.66
CA ARG A 280 -5.82 4.59 6.49
C ARG A 280 -6.37 3.49 7.41
N ALA A 281 -7.62 3.65 7.86
CA ALA A 281 -8.28 2.69 8.74
C ALA A 281 -8.37 1.28 8.11
N HIS A 282 -8.54 1.20 6.78
CA HIS A 282 -8.66 -0.06 6.06
C HIS A 282 -7.36 -0.86 5.94
N LEU A 283 -6.19 -0.24 6.10
CA LEU A 283 -4.93 -1.00 6.07
C LEU A 283 -4.84 -2.03 7.20
N LYS A 284 -5.46 -1.75 8.34
CA LYS A 284 -5.46 -2.63 9.52
C LYS A 284 -6.66 -3.59 9.54
N ASP A 285 -7.62 -3.42 8.64
CA ASP A 285 -8.79 -4.27 8.51
C ASP A 285 -8.45 -5.50 7.67
N THR A 286 -8.27 -6.65 8.33
CA THR A 286 -7.96 -7.92 7.68
C THR A 286 -9.04 -8.40 6.72
N ASP A 287 -10.29 -7.92 6.87
CA ASP A 287 -11.43 -8.33 6.05
C ASP A 287 -11.73 -7.37 4.89
N PHE A 288 -10.99 -6.26 4.79
CA PHE A 288 -11.24 -5.20 3.80
C PHE A 288 -11.36 -5.74 2.36
N VAL A 289 -10.36 -6.51 1.91
CA VAL A 289 -10.33 -7.09 0.55
C VAL A 289 -11.50 -8.06 0.33
N GLN A 290 -11.90 -8.82 1.35
CA GLN A 290 -13.06 -9.72 1.26
C GLN A 290 -14.37 -8.95 1.17
N LYS A 291 -14.54 -7.86 1.92
CA LYS A 291 -15.71 -6.97 1.83
C LYS A 291 -15.81 -6.34 0.44
N VAL A 292 -14.71 -5.86 -0.12
CA VAL A 292 -14.65 -5.36 -1.51
C VAL A 292 -15.06 -6.44 -2.51
N LYS A 293 -14.52 -7.66 -2.38
CA LYS A 293 -14.89 -8.80 -3.23
C LYS A 293 -16.39 -9.09 -3.18
N GLN A 294 -16.98 -9.13 -1.98
CA GLN A 294 -18.41 -9.35 -1.81
C GLN A 294 -19.24 -8.25 -2.46
N LEU A 295 -18.81 -6.99 -2.35
CA LEU A 295 -19.48 -5.85 -2.96
C LEU A 295 -19.48 -5.93 -4.49
N LEU A 296 -18.33 -6.25 -5.10
CA LEU A 296 -18.21 -6.43 -6.56
C LEU A 296 -19.10 -7.57 -7.07
N ILE A 297 -19.13 -8.70 -6.35
CA ILE A 297 -19.99 -9.84 -6.69
C ILE A 297 -21.46 -9.45 -6.58
N ARG A 298 -21.86 -8.75 -5.51
CA ARG A 298 -23.25 -8.35 -5.25
C ARG A 298 -23.82 -7.49 -6.38
N TYR A 299 -23.01 -6.58 -6.92
CA TYR A 299 -23.41 -5.65 -7.98
C TYR A 299 -22.97 -6.10 -9.38
N GLY A 300 -22.31 -7.26 -9.53
CA GLY A 300 -21.86 -7.77 -10.83
C GLY A 300 -20.86 -6.87 -11.55
N VAL A 301 -20.08 -6.07 -10.81
CA VAL A 301 -19.13 -5.12 -11.37
C VAL A 301 -17.84 -5.84 -11.74
N HIS A 302 -17.35 -5.62 -12.97
CA HIS A 302 -16.07 -6.20 -13.37
C HIS A 302 -14.92 -5.54 -12.58
N PRO A 303 -14.03 -6.30 -11.93
CA PRO A 303 -13.00 -5.74 -11.05
C PRO A 303 -12.14 -4.63 -11.68
N SER A 304 -11.85 -4.73 -12.98
CA SER A 304 -11.05 -3.73 -13.71
C SER A 304 -11.70 -2.35 -13.86
N LEU A 305 -12.99 -2.22 -13.51
CA LEU A 305 -13.71 -0.94 -13.52
C LEU A 305 -13.60 -0.20 -12.18
N MET A 306 -13.03 -0.84 -11.16
CA MET A 306 -12.73 -0.22 -9.86
C MET A 306 -11.23 -0.02 -9.72
N GLU A 307 -10.85 1.22 -9.38
CA GLU A 307 -9.49 1.62 -9.06
C GLU A 307 -9.45 2.12 -7.61
N PHE A 308 -8.46 1.70 -6.83
CA PHE A 308 -8.30 2.10 -5.44
C PHE A 308 -7.08 2.99 -5.28
N GLU A 309 -7.26 4.18 -4.72
CA GLU A 309 -6.23 5.20 -4.56
C GLU A 309 -5.70 5.22 -3.12
N LEU A 310 -4.38 5.15 -2.96
CA LEU A 310 -3.70 5.12 -1.66
C LEU A 310 -2.67 6.25 -1.57
N THR A 311 -2.77 7.11 -0.56
CA THR A 311 -1.84 8.25 -0.42
C THR A 311 -0.42 7.83 -0.04
N GLU A 312 0.60 8.55 -0.52
CA GLU A 312 2.02 8.29 -0.23
C GLU A 312 2.31 8.17 1.28
N THR A 313 1.76 9.10 2.07
CA THR A 313 1.97 9.14 3.53
C THR A 313 1.42 7.90 4.23
N MET A 314 0.26 7.40 3.78
CA MET A 314 -0.34 6.18 4.33
C MET A 314 0.54 4.95 4.07
N LEU A 315 1.11 4.85 2.87
CA LEU A 315 1.97 3.73 2.48
C LEU A 315 3.29 3.72 3.25
N ALA A 316 3.88 4.90 3.49
CA ALA A 316 5.15 5.03 4.20
C ALA A 316 5.06 4.66 5.69
N GLU A 317 3.90 4.88 6.34
CA GLU A 317 3.70 4.57 7.76
C GLU A 317 3.41 3.09 8.05
N SER A 318 2.91 2.32 7.07
CA SER A 318 2.43 0.93 7.28
C SER A 318 2.64 0.08 6.01
N MET A 319 3.90 -0.09 5.63
CA MET A 319 4.30 -0.74 4.37
C MET A 319 3.82 -2.19 4.25
N GLU A 320 3.98 -3.00 5.31
CA GLU A 320 3.61 -4.43 5.26
C GLU A 320 2.10 -4.63 5.10
N GLU A 321 1.32 -3.87 5.87
CA GLU A 321 -0.14 -3.86 5.79
C GLU A 321 -0.62 -3.35 4.41
N ALA A 322 -0.04 -2.26 3.92
CA ALA A 322 -0.32 -1.73 2.59
C ALA A 322 -0.03 -2.77 1.49
N ALA A 323 1.12 -3.45 1.54
CA ALA A 323 1.49 -4.47 0.58
C ALA A 323 0.47 -5.61 0.53
N ALA A 324 -0.06 -6.03 1.68
CA ALA A 324 -1.09 -7.07 1.76
C ALA A 324 -2.40 -6.62 1.11
N VAL A 325 -2.86 -5.40 1.39
CA VAL A 325 -4.06 -4.82 0.79
C VAL A 325 -3.91 -4.67 -0.72
N ILE A 326 -2.80 -4.10 -1.19
CA ILE A 326 -2.51 -3.89 -2.62
C ILE A 326 -2.50 -5.22 -3.37
N ARG A 327 -1.76 -6.23 -2.88
CA ARG A 327 -1.76 -7.57 -3.49
C ARG A 327 -3.15 -8.19 -3.52
N GLY A 328 -3.91 -8.04 -2.44
CA GLY A 328 -5.27 -8.56 -2.34
C GLY A 328 -6.21 -7.92 -3.38
N LEU A 329 -6.21 -6.60 -3.51
CA LEU A 329 -7.03 -5.88 -4.49
C LEU A 329 -6.63 -6.22 -5.93
N ARG A 330 -5.33 -6.26 -6.24
CA ARG A 330 -4.84 -6.64 -7.57
C ARG A 330 -5.15 -8.09 -7.92
N ALA A 331 -5.10 -9.01 -6.96
CA ALA A 331 -5.51 -10.40 -7.16
C ALA A 331 -7.00 -10.56 -7.50
N LEU A 332 -7.86 -9.61 -7.10
CA LEU A 332 -9.25 -9.56 -7.54
C LEU A 332 -9.39 -9.05 -8.99
N GLY A 333 -8.36 -8.39 -9.53
CA GLY A 333 -8.37 -7.72 -10.83
C GLY A 333 -8.74 -6.24 -10.77
N CYS A 334 -8.79 -5.64 -9.58
CA CYS A 334 -8.92 -4.19 -9.40
C CYS A 334 -7.60 -3.49 -9.67
N LYS A 335 -7.68 -2.23 -10.13
CA LYS A 335 -6.50 -1.38 -10.29
C LYS A 335 -6.15 -0.72 -8.97
N VAL A 336 -4.87 -0.43 -8.78
CA VAL A 336 -4.38 0.28 -7.61
C VAL A 336 -3.46 1.43 -8.03
N SER A 337 -3.70 2.60 -7.46
CA SER A 337 -2.93 3.80 -7.72
C SER A 337 -2.35 4.40 -6.43
N ILE A 338 -1.21 5.05 -6.57
CA ILE A 338 -0.61 5.86 -5.50
C ILE A 338 -1.00 7.32 -5.73
N ASP A 339 -1.46 7.96 -4.65
CA ASP A 339 -1.95 9.34 -4.64
C ASP A 339 -1.00 10.29 -3.90
N ASP A 340 -1.08 11.59 -4.22
CA ASP A 340 -0.23 12.67 -3.68
C ASP A 340 1.28 12.41 -3.79
N PHE A 341 1.72 11.70 -4.85
CA PHE A 341 3.11 11.30 -4.98
C PHE A 341 4.04 12.50 -5.13
N GLY A 342 5.06 12.57 -4.26
CA GLY A 342 6.11 13.59 -4.27
C GLY A 342 5.97 14.67 -3.20
N THR A 343 5.00 14.52 -2.29
CA THR A 343 4.84 15.37 -1.09
C THR A 343 5.64 14.84 0.11
N GLY A 344 6.13 13.60 0.06
CA GLY A 344 6.89 12.91 1.12
C GLY A 344 8.38 12.63 0.81
N TYR A 345 9.14 12.23 1.85
CA TYR A 345 10.60 11.97 1.77
C TYR A 345 10.97 10.52 1.38
N SER A 346 10.01 9.60 1.18
CA SER A 346 10.27 8.15 1.08
C SER A 346 9.79 7.47 -0.23
N ALA A 347 9.44 8.26 -1.24
CA ALA A 347 8.83 7.84 -2.50
C ALA A 347 9.51 6.67 -3.26
N LEU A 348 10.84 6.61 -3.30
CA LEU A 348 11.55 5.61 -4.11
C LEU A 348 11.55 4.20 -3.50
N ASN A 349 11.53 4.08 -2.17
CA ASN A 349 11.43 2.78 -1.51
C ASN A 349 10.02 2.18 -1.71
N LEU A 350 8.99 3.02 -1.75
CA LEU A 350 7.61 2.59 -2.03
C LEU A 350 7.50 1.94 -3.42
N LEU A 351 8.01 2.61 -4.46
CA LEU A 351 7.98 2.10 -5.83
C LEU A 351 8.79 0.81 -6.04
N LYS A 352 9.73 0.52 -5.13
CA LYS A 352 10.56 -0.69 -5.17
C LYS A 352 9.86 -1.89 -4.53
N GLU A 353 9.09 -1.68 -3.46
CA GLU A 353 8.53 -2.76 -2.64
C GLU A 353 7.06 -3.05 -2.94
N LEU A 354 6.35 -2.09 -3.54
CA LEU A 354 4.92 -2.17 -3.81
C LEU A 354 4.62 -2.11 -5.31
N GLU A 355 3.68 -2.93 -5.76
CA GLU A 355 3.28 -3.03 -7.16
C GLU A 355 2.02 -2.19 -7.44
N PHE A 356 2.18 -1.06 -8.13
CA PHE A 356 1.10 -0.16 -8.53
C PHE A 356 0.85 -0.18 -10.03
N ASP A 357 -0.39 0.12 -10.44
CA ASP A 357 -0.75 0.25 -11.86
C ASP A 357 -0.63 1.71 -12.34
N ILE A 358 -0.87 2.68 -11.44
CA ILE A 358 -0.95 4.11 -11.75
C ILE A 358 -0.21 4.94 -10.69
N LEU A 359 0.58 5.91 -11.15
CA LEU A 359 1.27 6.91 -10.34
C LEU A 359 0.58 8.27 -10.53
N LYS A 360 -0.10 8.78 -9.50
CA LYS A 360 -0.75 10.10 -9.52
C LYS A 360 0.22 11.16 -9.00
N LEU A 361 0.57 12.11 -9.85
CA LEU A 361 1.45 13.23 -9.52
C LEU A 361 0.62 14.43 -9.06
N ASP A 362 0.97 14.94 -7.89
CA ASP A 362 0.30 16.09 -7.28
C ASP A 362 0.39 17.36 -8.13
N GLY A 363 -0.64 18.19 -8.05
CA GLY A 363 -0.73 19.44 -8.80
C GLY A 363 0.36 20.46 -8.44
N SER A 364 1.00 20.35 -7.26
CA SER A 364 2.11 21.22 -6.88
C SER A 364 3.33 21.11 -7.80
N PHE A 365 3.52 19.98 -8.49
CA PHE A 365 4.59 19.82 -9.49
C PHE A 365 4.42 20.74 -10.70
N VAL A 366 3.17 21.15 -10.98
CA VAL A 366 2.78 21.94 -12.14
C VAL A 366 2.21 23.32 -11.79
N SER A 367 2.09 23.67 -10.51
CA SER A 367 1.53 24.95 -10.02
C SER A 367 2.56 25.80 -9.25
N GLY A 368 2.46 27.14 -9.37
CA GLY A 368 3.30 28.10 -8.63
C GLY A 368 4.74 28.29 -9.14
N ALA A 369 5.57 29.06 -8.43
CA ALA A 369 6.94 29.44 -8.83
C ALA A 369 7.89 28.25 -9.15
N ALA A 370 7.53 27.03 -8.74
CA ALA A 370 8.19 25.79 -9.15
C ALA A 370 7.99 25.49 -10.65
N ALA A 371 6.83 25.84 -11.22
CA ALA A 371 6.52 25.70 -12.64
C ALA A 371 7.31 26.67 -13.56
N GLU A 372 8.08 27.63 -13.04
CA GLU A 372 8.94 28.49 -13.87
C GLU A 372 10.43 28.10 -13.79
N GLY A 373 10.78 27.09 -12.98
CA GLY A 373 12.15 26.64 -12.80
C GLY A 373 12.51 25.44 -13.68
N TYR A 374 13.59 25.55 -14.47
CA TYR A 374 14.24 24.43 -15.19
C TYR A 374 14.38 23.14 -14.36
N LYS A 375 14.57 23.27 -13.03
CA LYS A 375 14.68 22.13 -12.11
C LYS A 375 13.39 21.31 -11.99
N SER A 376 12.21 21.95 -11.97
CA SER A 376 10.94 21.23 -11.84
C SER A 376 10.66 20.38 -13.09
N ASP A 377 10.89 20.95 -14.28
CA ASP A 377 10.74 20.25 -15.55
C ASP A 377 11.67 19.03 -15.66
N VAL A 378 12.91 19.15 -15.16
CA VAL A 378 13.86 18.03 -15.12
C VAL A 378 13.39 16.94 -14.16
N ILE A 379 12.88 17.29 -12.98
CA ILE A 379 12.35 16.33 -12.00
C ILE A 379 11.13 15.63 -12.58
N LEU A 380 10.15 16.38 -13.07
CA LEU A 380 8.89 15.86 -13.60
C LEU A 380 9.13 14.93 -14.80
N ARG A 381 10.01 15.32 -15.74
CA ARG A 381 10.39 14.47 -16.88
C ARG A 381 11.05 13.16 -16.45
N ASN A 382 11.94 13.20 -15.46
CA ASN A 382 12.60 11.99 -14.96
C ASN A 382 11.63 11.09 -14.19
N ILE A 383 10.69 11.65 -13.43
CA ILE A 383 9.64 10.88 -12.74
C ILE A 383 8.75 10.19 -13.77
N ILE A 384 8.29 10.91 -14.80
CA ILE A 384 7.44 10.33 -15.86
C ILE A 384 8.18 9.19 -16.57
N ARG A 385 9.45 9.40 -16.94
CA ARG A 385 10.26 8.36 -17.59
C ARG A 385 10.49 7.15 -16.67
N MET A 386 10.78 7.38 -15.40
CA MET A 386 10.98 6.30 -14.42
C MET A 386 9.70 5.46 -14.24
N ALA A 387 8.55 6.11 -14.13
CA ALA A 387 7.27 5.40 -14.02
C ALA A 387 6.97 4.55 -15.25
N ASP A 388 7.25 5.07 -16.45
CA ASP A 388 7.16 4.33 -17.72
C ASP A 388 8.11 3.11 -17.75
N GLU A 389 9.36 3.28 -17.30
CA GLU A 389 10.35 2.20 -17.16
C GLU A 389 9.93 1.14 -16.13
N LEU A 390 9.11 1.51 -15.14
CA LEU A 390 8.53 0.62 -14.13
C LEU A 390 7.14 0.09 -14.52
N TYR A 391 6.70 0.30 -15.76
CA TYR A 391 5.41 -0.15 -16.30
C TYR A 391 4.18 0.45 -15.59
N MET A 392 4.30 1.64 -15.02
CA MET A 392 3.19 2.37 -14.38
C MET A 392 2.63 3.44 -15.31
N THR A 393 1.31 3.63 -15.30
CA THR A 393 0.69 4.76 -15.99
C THR A 393 0.81 6.02 -15.15
N VAL A 394 1.31 7.10 -15.73
CA VAL A 394 1.36 8.39 -15.02
C VAL A 394 0.08 9.18 -15.29
N LEU A 395 -0.53 9.65 -14.20
CA LEU A 395 -1.63 10.60 -14.18
C LEU A 395 -1.17 11.85 -13.42
N CYS A 396 -1.38 13.04 -13.97
CA CYS A 396 -1.09 14.28 -13.25
C CYS A 396 -2.39 15.02 -12.90
N GLU A 397 -2.45 15.51 -11.66
CA GLU A 397 -3.63 16.14 -11.09
C GLU A 397 -3.50 17.67 -11.01
N GLY A 398 -4.60 18.34 -10.65
CA GLY A 398 -4.59 19.77 -10.37
C GLY A 398 -4.31 20.65 -11.59
N LEU A 399 -4.62 20.18 -12.81
CA LEU A 399 -4.42 20.99 -14.01
C LEU A 399 -5.53 22.02 -14.19
N GLU A 400 -5.14 23.28 -14.28
CA GLU A 400 -6.07 24.42 -14.37
C GLU A 400 -5.93 25.18 -15.70
N THR A 401 -4.78 25.08 -16.36
CA THR A 401 -4.44 25.90 -17.53
C THR A 401 -3.99 25.06 -18.73
N ALA A 402 -4.24 25.58 -19.93
CA ALA A 402 -3.76 24.99 -21.19
C ALA A 402 -2.23 24.79 -21.21
N GLY A 403 -1.47 25.75 -20.67
CA GLY A 403 0.00 25.68 -20.62
C GLY A 403 0.53 24.55 -19.76
N GLN A 404 -0.16 24.16 -18.68
CA GLN A 404 0.21 22.99 -17.88
C GLN A 404 -0.02 21.69 -18.66
N VAL A 405 -1.13 21.60 -19.40
CA VAL A 405 -1.48 20.44 -20.24
C VAL A 405 -0.47 20.25 -21.38
N GLU A 406 -0.10 21.32 -22.09
CA GLU A 406 0.93 21.31 -23.14
C GLU A 406 2.29 20.83 -22.61
N ARG A 407 2.68 21.35 -21.44
CA ARG A 407 3.93 20.98 -20.81
C ARG A 407 3.98 19.49 -20.48
N LEU A 408 2.94 18.95 -19.86
CA LEU A 408 2.87 17.52 -19.51
C LEU A 408 2.87 16.62 -20.74
N ASN A 409 2.16 17.03 -21.80
CA ASN A 409 2.19 16.32 -23.07
C ASN A 409 3.61 16.26 -23.65
N THR A 410 4.36 17.36 -23.56
CA THR A 410 5.78 17.42 -23.99
C THR A 410 6.67 16.44 -23.22
N PHE A 411 6.34 16.13 -21.96
CA PHE A 411 7.10 15.19 -21.14
C PHE A 411 6.65 13.73 -21.29
N GLY A 412 5.64 13.45 -22.13
CA GLY A 412 5.14 12.10 -22.38
C GLY A 412 4.11 11.61 -21.36
N CYS A 413 3.52 12.49 -20.56
CA CYS A 413 2.45 12.11 -19.62
C CYS A 413 1.24 11.54 -20.38
N THR A 414 0.64 10.47 -19.85
CA THR A 414 -0.41 9.71 -20.57
C THR A 414 -1.82 10.15 -20.16
N LEU A 415 -2.04 10.32 -18.85
CA LEU A 415 -3.34 10.71 -18.28
C LEU A 415 -3.23 12.02 -17.51
N ALA A 416 -4.35 12.75 -17.46
CA ALA A 416 -4.43 14.03 -16.82
C ALA A 416 -5.80 14.28 -16.20
N GLN A 417 -5.84 15.00 -15.08
CA GLN A 417 -7.05 15.36 -14.36
C GLN A 417 -6.92 16.79 -13.83
N GLY A 418 -8.02 17.55 -13.87
CA GLY A 418 -8.04 18.91 -13.33
C GLY A 418 -9.18 19.78 -13.87
N TYR A 419 -9.31 20.97 -13.29
CA TYR A 419 -10.36 21.94 -13.63
C TYR A 419 -10.28 22.48 -15.05
N TYR A 420 -9.12 22.35 -15.71
CA TYR A 420 -8.99 22.63 -17.15
C TYR A 420 -9.99 21.81 -17.97
N PHE A 421 -10.19 20.54 -17.62
CA PHE A 421 -11.13 19.66 -18.33
C PHE A 421 -12.54 19.78 -17.76
N ALA A 422 -12.66 19.58 -16.44
CA ALA A 422 -13.93 19.68 -15.73
C ALA A 422 -13.71 19.69 -14.22
N GLN A 423 -14.61 20.41 -13.52
CA GLN A 423 -14.76 20.26 -12.08
C GLN A 423 -15.47 18.94 -11.75
N PRO A 424 -15.30 18.41 -10.53
CA PRO A 424 -16.10 17.28 -10.05
C PRO A 424 -17.59 17.60 -10.18
N MET A 425 -18.36 16.68 -10.76
CA MET A 425 -19.78 16.89 -11.05
C MET A 425 -20.64 15.71 -10.61
N PRO A 426 -21.95 15.88 -10.38
CA PRO A 426 -22.85 14.75 -10.10
C PRO A 426 -22.78 13.68 -11.19
N ALA A 427 -23.07 12.43 -10.84
CA ALA A 427 -23.01 11.31 -11.78
C ALA A 427 -23.86 11.55 -13.05
N GLU A 428 -25.04 12.15 -12.91
CA GLU A 428 -25.91 12.46 -14.05
C GLU A 428 -25.31 13.54 -14.97
N ALA A 429 -24.61 14.52 -14.40
CA ALA A 429 -23.91 15.55 -15.18
C ALA A 429 -22.67 14.98 -15.87
N PHE A 430 -21.97 14.06 -15.21
CA PHE A 430 -20.83 13.33 -15.78
C PHE A 430 -21.26 12.49 -16.99
N GLU A 431 -22.42 11.84 -16.91
CA GLU A 431 -22.98 11.10 -18.05
C GLU A 431 -23.26 12.01 -19.23
N ALA A 432 -23.88 13.16 -19.00
CA ALA A 432 -24.10 14.15 -20.05
C ALA A 432 -22.77 14.64 -20.64
N PHE A 433 -21.77 14.88 -19.79
CA PHE A 433 -20.43 15.29 -20.20
C PHE A 433 -19.73 14.25 -21.09
N VAL A 434 -19.77 12.97 -20.72
CA VAL A 434 -19.16 11.89 -21.51
C VAL A 434 -19.94 11.62 -22.80
N GLN A 435 -21.24 11.86 -22.84
CA GLN A 435 -22.02 11.78 -24.08
C GLN A 435 -21.77 12.97 -25.00
N GLN A 436 -21.51 14.16 -24.44
CA GLN A 436 -21.18 15.35 -25.19
C GLN A 436 -19.83 15.17 -25.91
N ALA A 437 -19.80 15.45 -27.22
CA ALA A 437 -18.65 15.22 -28.09
C ALA A 437 -18.12 13.77 -28.15
N GLY A 438 -18.91 12.76 -27.76
CA GLY A 438 -18.53 11.34 -27.86
C GLY A 438 -17.46 10.92 -26.85
N GLY A 439 -17.31 11.64 -25.74
CA GLY A 439 -16.35 11.34 -24.68
C GLY A 439 -14.97 11.93 -24.91
N TYR A 440 -14.87 13.01 -25.70
CA TYR A 440 -13.62 13.72 -26.00
C TYR A 440 -13.62 15.14 -25.43
N CYS A 441 -12.52 15.49 -24.77
CA CYS A 441 -12.22 16.82 -24.26
C CYS A 441 -11.34 17.60 -25.25
N ALA A 442 -11.50 18.93 -25.28
CA ALA A 442 -10.65 19.80 -26.07
C ALA A 442 -9.21 19.84 -25.52
N LEU A 443 -8.22 19.78 -26.42
CA LEU A 443 -6.80 19.89 -26.09
C LEU A 443 -6.23 21.21 -26.65
N PRO A 444 -5.25 21.84 -25.98
CA PRO A 444 -4.69 23.13 -26.39
C PRO A 444 -4.15 23.19 -27.83
N TRP A 445 -3.64 22.07 -28.34
CA TRP A 445 -3.10 21.94 -29.69
C TRP A 445 -4.15 21.58 -30.77
N GLY A 446 -5.44 21.56 -30.41
CA GLY A 446 -6.56 21.44 -31.35
C GLY A 446 -7.11 22.81 -31.73
N GLY A 447 -6.94 23.24 -32.99
CA GLY A 447 -7.35 24.56 -33.48
C GLY A 447 -8.87 24.81 -33.58
N ALA A 448 -9.25 26.08 -33.80
CA ALA A 448 -10.60 26.64 -33.75
C ALA A 448 -11.59 26.24 -34.87
N ASP A 449 -11.20 25.37 -35.80
CA ASP A 449 -12.11 24.67 -36.71
C ASP A 449 -12.06 23.20 -36.32
N GLY A 450 -13.20 22.62 -35.93
CA GLY A 450 -13.34 21.28 -35.33
C GLY A 450 -12.94 20.07 -36.19
N ALA A 451 -11.92 20.20 -37.03
CA ALA A 451 -11.14 19.13 -37.62
C ALA A 451 -9.88 18.91 -36.77
N GLN A 452 -9.81 17.75 -36.09
CA GLN A 452 -8.64 17.29 -35.36
C GLN A 452 -7.39 17.34 -36.25
N ARG A 453 -6.56 18.38 -36.08
CA ARG A 453 -5.16 18.35 -36.52
C ARG A 453 -4.40 17.48 -35.52
N LEU A 454 -4.19 16.22 -35.89
CA LEU A 454 -3.08 15.44 -35.34
C LEU A 454 -1.78 16.20 -35.70
N PRO A 455 -0.89 16.49 -34.73
CA PRO A 455 0.27 17.32 -35.00
C PRO A 455 1.21 16.68 -36.04
N ASP A 456 1.55 17.47 -37.06
CA ASP A 456 2.72 17.26 -37.91
C ASP A 456 3.99 17.37 -37.04
N TYR A 457 4.97 16.48 -37.27
CA TYR A 457 6.33 16.36 -36.70
C TYR A 457 6.58 15.05 -35.91
N CYS A 458 6.84 13.98 -36.69
CA CYS A 458 7.68 12.86 -36.29
C CYS A 458 9.15 13.28 -36.35
N GLU A 459 9.81 13.49 -35.20
CA GLU A 459 11.27 13.33 -35.09
C GLU A 459 11.57 12.01 -34.36
N ALA A 460 12.16 11.07 -35.10
CA ALA A 460 12.44 9.68 -34.74
C ALA A 460 13.58 9.50 -33.71
N SER A 461 13.85 10.50 -32.87
CA SER A 461 14.89 10.47 -31.84
C SER A 461 14.38 10.77 -30.43
N ALA A 462 13.08 10.98 -30.24
CA ALA A 462 12.48 11.30 -28.94
C ALA A 462 11.28 10.42 -28.53
N LEU A 463 11.06 9.28 -29.20
CA LEU A 463 9.98 8.35 -28.85
C LEU A 463 10.53 7.09 -28.18
N THR A 464 10.18 6.91 -26.91
CA THR A 464 10.17 5.61 -26.22
C THR A 464 8.99 4.81 -26.76
N ASP A 465 9.31 3.71 -27.45
CA ASP A 465 8.38 3.04 -28.37
C ASP A 465 8.22 1.54 -28.09
N SER A 466 9.18 0.92 -27.43
CA SER A 466 9.69 -0.35 -27.97
C SER A 466 8.70 -1.51 -28.14
N ALA A 467 8.15 -2.01 -27.03
CA ALA A 467 7.76 -3.43 -26.98
C ALA A 467 6.27 -3.70 -27.24
N VAL A 468 5.37 -2.83 -26.78
CA VAL A 468 3.92 -3.11 -26.83
C VAL A 468 3.29 -2.57 -28.12
N ARG A 469 3.81 -1.46 -28.68
CA ARG A 469 3.35 -0.90 -29.95
C ARG A 469 3.94 -1.61 -31.18
N SER A 470 5.10 -2.26 -31.07
CA SER A 470 5.72 -2.98 -32.19
C SER A 470 4.97 -4.24 -32.62
N ILE A 471 4.13 -4.85 -31.78
CA ILE A 471 3.31 -5.99 -32.22
C ILE A 471 2.00 -5.49 -32.84
N THR A 472 1.28 -4.59 -32.16
CA THR A 472 -0.08 -4.25 -32.60
C THR A 472 -0.10 -3.25 -33.77
N HIS A 473 0.76 -2.23 -33.81
CA HIS A 473 0.70 -1.20 -34.88
C HIS A 473 1.52 -1.57 -36.12
N SER A 474 2.64 -2.28 -35.99
CA SER A 474 3.39 -2.77 -37.18
C SER A 474 2.68 -3.93 -37.89
N LEU A 475 1.89 -4.75 -37.18
CA LEU A 475 1.01 -5.74 -37.81
C LEU A 475 -0.17 -5.07 -38.51
N PHE A 476 -0.72 -3.98 -37.95
CA PHE A 476 -1.98 -3.38 -38.39
C PHE A 476 -1.97 -2.88 -39.85
N ASP A 477 -0.90 -2.20 -40.27
CA ASP A 477 -0.72 -1.77 -41.67
C ASP A 477 -0.06 -2.85 -42.56
N ALA A 478 0.55 -3.87 -41.96
CA ALA A 478 1.18 -5.00 -42.67
C ALA A 478 0.20 -6.15 -42.99
N VAL A 479 -1.00 -6.17 -42.41
CA VAL A 479 -2.03 -7.17 -42.77
C VAL A 479 -2.56 -6.87 -44.18
N PRO A 480 -2.45 -7.79 -45.15
CA PRO A 480 -2.87 -7.56 -46.54
C PRO A 480 -4.39 -7.54 -46.75
N CYS A 481 -5.18 -7.50 -45.68
CA CYS A 481 -6.63 -7.35 -45.73
C CYS A 481 -7.07 -6.09 -45.00
N ALA A 482 -8.26 -5.62 -45.33
CA ALA A 482 -8.85 -4.45 -44.69
C ALA A 482 -9.25 -4.80 -43.24
N VAL A 483 -8.76 -4.04 -42.27
CA VAL A 483 -9.01 -4.26 -40.83
C VAL A 483 -9.58 -2.99 -40.23
N ALA A 484 -10.55 -3.14 -39.33
CA ALA A 484 -11.12 -2.03 -38.59
C ALA A 484 -11.54 -2.42 -37.17
N GLY A 485 -11.30 -1.52 -36.22
CA GLY A 485 -11.93 -1.52 -34.91
C GLY A 485 -13.23 -0.73 -34.97
N VAL A 486 -14.32 -1.29 -34.49
CA VAL A 486 -15.64 -0.65 -34.48
C VAL A 486 -16.20 -0.66 -33.08
N ASP A 487 -16.71 0.47 -32.63
CA ASP A 487 -17.43 0.56 -31.36
C ASP A 487 -18.72 -0.27 -31.44
N PRO A 488 -18.97 -1.21 -30.52
CA PRO A 488 -20.13 -2.09 -30.62
C PRO A 488 -21.47 -1.35 -30.44
N SER A 489 -21.44 -0.26 -29.68
CA SER A 489 -22.62 0.51 -29.25
C SER A 489 -22.91 1.64 -30.25
N SER A 490 -21.92 2.49 -30.51
CA SER A 490 -22.05 3.65 -31.41
C SER A 490 -21.88 3.27 -32.88
N ARG A 491 -21.32 2.10 -33.19
CA ARG A 491 -21.07 1.58 -34.55
C ARG A 491 -20.13 2.48 -35.36
N GLN A 492 -19.37 3.31 -34.65
CA GLN A 492 -18.37 4.19 -35.22
C GLN A 492 -17.05 3.46 -35.40
N LEU A 493 -16.30 3.88 -36.41
CA LEU A 493 -14.97 3.38 -36.68
C LEU A 493 -14.01 3.95 -35.61
N LEU A 494 -13.39 3.08 -34.82
CA LEU A 494 -12.40 3.44 -33.80
C LEU A 494 -10.99 3.56 -34.39
N PHE A 495 -10.67 2.67 -35.33
CA PHE A 495 -9.43 2.65 -36.09
C PHE A 495 -9.61 1.82 -37.36
N ALA A 496 -8.82 2.08 -38.41
CA ALA A 496 -8.82 1.32 -39.67
C ALA A 496 -7.46 1.41 -40.37
N ASN A 497 -7.06 0.35 -41.07
CA ASN A 497 -5.81 0.32 -41.83
C ASN A 497 -5.98 0.84 -43.27
N GLU A 498 -4.87 1.12 -43.96
CA GLU A 498 -4.90 1.68 -45.34
C GLU A 498 -5.67 0.80 -46.35
N GLN A 499 -5.66 -0.51 -46.14
CA GLN A 499 -6.34 -1.48 -46.99
C GLN A 499 -7.86 -1.28 -46.95
N LEU A 500 -8.44 -0.84 -45.83
CA LEU A 500 -9.88 -0.57 -45.74
C LEU A 500 -10.29 0.66 -46.57
N PHE A 501 -9.51 1.73 -46.52
CA PHE A 501 -9.76 2.93 -47.31
C PHE A 501 -9.60 2.65 -48.81
N SER A 502 -8.59 1.87 -49.16
CA SER A 502 -8.37 1.40 -50.54
C SER A 502 -9.52 0.51 -51.04
N LEU A 503 -10.06 -0.37 -50.19
CA LEU A 503 -11.17 -1.25 -50.51
C LEU A 503 -12.47 -0.47 -50.81
N CYS A 504 -12.73 0.59 -50.03
CA CYS A 504 -13.91 1.44 -50.15
C CYS A 504 -13.75 2.60 -51.16
N GLY A 505 -12.53 2.89 -51.61
CA GLY A 505 -12.23 3.93 -52.60
C GLY A 505 -12.24 5.37 -52.06
N TYR A 506 -12.14 5.56 -50.75
CA TYR A 506 -12.10 6.89 -50.13
C TYR A 506 -10.65 7.35 -49.91
N PRO A 507 -10.28 8.59 -50.29
CA PRO A 507 -8.95 9.13 -50.06
C PRO A 507 -8.69 9.42 -48.57
N ARG A 508 -7.43 9.29 -48.15
CA ARG A 508 -6.95 9.36 -46.74
C ARG A 508 -7.40 10.61 -45.97
N GLY A 509 -7.67 11.73 -46.64
CA GLY A 509 -8.13 12.98 -46.02
C GLY A 509 -9.62 13.04 -45.66
N GLN A 510 -10.44 12.05 -46.04
CA GLN A 510 -11.90 12.01 -45.79
C GLN A 510 -12.30 11.09 -44.63
N MET A 511 -11.33 10.69 -43.79
CA MET A 511 -11.51 9.77 -42.65
C MET A 511 -12.64 10.21 -41.70
N ALA A 512 -12.74 11.51 -41.40
CA ALA A 512 -13.74 12.07 -40.49
C ALA A 512 -15.20 11.94 -40.97
N GLU A 513 -15.44 11.81 -42.28
CA GLU A 513 -16.79 11.56 -42.84
C GLU A 513 -17.19 10.09 -42.74
N MET A 514 -16.23 9.16 -42.92
CA MET A 514 -16.45 7.72 -42.75
C MET A 514 -16.57 7.30 -41.27
N GLU A 515 -15.86 7.95 -40.35
CA GLU A 515 -15.85 7.61 -38.92
C GLU A 515 -17.21 7.76 -38.24
N LYS A 516 -17.98 8.78 -38.63
CA LYS A 516 -19.30 9.06 -38.03
C LYS A 516 -20.36 8.03 -38.44
N ALA A 517 -20.15 7.29 -39.54
CA ALA A 517 -21.17 6.42 -40.11
C ALA A 517 -20.60 5.36 -41.08
N PHE A 518 -19.63 4.55 -40.64
CA PHE A 518 -18.90 3.59 -41.49
C PHE A 518 -19.83 2.66 -42.29
N PHE A 519 -20.75 1.98 -41.60
CA PHE A 519 -21.75 1.11 -42.26
C PHE A 519 -22.81 1.88 -43.07
N VAL A 520 -22.96 3.19 -42.85
CA VAL A 520 -23.95 4.00 -43.55
C VAL A 520 -23.52 4.31 -44.98
N HIS A 521 -22.22 4.46 -45.21
CA HIS A 521 -21.65 4.84 -46.50
C HIS A 521 -21.43 3.64 -47.43
N ILE A 522 -21.23 2.44 -46.86
CA ILE A 522 -20.81 1.26 -47.62
C ILE A 522 -21.96 0.33 -48.04
N ALA A 523 -23.17 0.37 -47.47
CA ALA A 523 -24.26 -0.57 -47.81
C ALA A 523 -25.63 0.13 -47.94
N THR A 524 -26.61 -0.50 -48.61
CA THR A 524 -28.00 0.03 -48.67
C THR A 524 -28.80 -0.31 -47.41
N GLU A 525 -29.87 0.44 -47.08
CA GLU A 525 -30.69 0.19 -45.87
C GLU A 525 -31.21 -1.26 -45.73
N PRO A 526 -31.71 -1.93 -46.79
CA PRO A 526 -32.13 -3.34 -46.70
C PRO A 526 -30.98 -4.30 -46.37
N GLU A 527 -29.76 -4.00 -46.84
CA GLU A 527 -28.56 -4.81 -46.61
C GLU A 527 -27.98 -4.58 -45.22
N LYS A 528 -28.03 -3.35 -44.70
CA LYS A 528 -27.68 -3.00 -43.31
C LYS A 528 -28.58 -3.74 -42.32
N ALA A 529 -29.89 -3.74 -42.53
CA ALA A 529 -30.84 -4.42 -41.66
C ALA A 529 -30.57 -5.93 -41.58
N ARG A 530 -30.23 -6.56 -42.71
CA ARG A 530 -29.82 -7.98 -42.77
C ARG A 530 -28.50 -8.22 -42.05
N LEU A 531 -27.49 -7.38 -42.28
CA LEU A 531 -26.20 -7.47 -41.61
C LEU A 531 -26.34 -7.41 -40.09
N TYR A 532 -27.12 -6.45 -39.58
CA TYR A 532 -27.33 -6.28 -38.14
C TYR A 532 -28.16 -7.39 -37.50
N ALA A 533 -29.11 -7.98 -38.24
CA ALA A 533 -29.85 -9.15 -37.78
C ALA A 533 -28.93 -10.39 -37.69
N GLU A 534 -28.06 -10.57 -38.68
CA GLU A 534 -27.12 -11.69 -38.74
C GLU A 534 -26.03 -11.58 -37.67
N MET A 535 -25.47 -10.38 -37.46
CA MET A 535 -24.53 -10.12 -36.35
C MET A 535 -25.15 -10.41 -34.99
N ARG A 536 -26.38 -9.92 -34.73
CA ARG A 536 -27.08 -10.20 -33.46
C ARG A 536 -27.31 -11.70 -33.24
N ARG A 537 -27.62 -12.45 -34.29
CA ARG A 537 -27.82 -13.91 -34.22
C ARG A 537 -26.52 -14.66 -33.95
N GLN A 538 -25.45 -14.36 -34.70
CA GLN A 538 -24.19 -15.10 -34.64
C GLN A 538 -23.36 -14.75 -33.38
N PHE A 539 -23.37 -13.50 -32.92
CA PHE A 539 -22.67 -13.13 -31.69
C PHE A 539 -23.32 -13.69 -30.42
N GLY A 540 -24.65 -13.87 -30.41
CA GLY A 540 -25.36 -14.51 -29.29
C GLY A 540 -25.11 -16.02 -29.15
N THR A 541 -24.58 -16.68 -30.18
CA THR A 541 -24.37 -18.15 -30.21
C THR A 541 -22.91 -18.58 -30.28
N ALA A 542 -22.03 -17.82 -30.93
CA ALA A 542 -20.65 -18.24 -31.20
C ALA A 542 -19.55 -17.21 -30.85
N GLY A 543 -19.91 -16.00 -30.38
CA GLY A 543 -18.94 -14.96 -30.04
C GLY A 543 -18.15 -14.37 -31.22
N ARG A 544 -18.48 -14.75 -32.47
CA ARG A 544 -17.92 -14.23 -33.72
C ARG A 544 -19.00 -14.10 -34.79
N CYS A 545 -18.77 -13.24 -35.78
CA CYS A 545 -19.64 -13.09 -36.94
C CYS A 545 -18.83 -13.30 -38.23
N ASP A 546 -19.41 -13.98 -39.22
CA ASP A 546 -18.87 -14.16 -40.58
C ASP A 546 -20.00 -14.06 -41.60
N THR A 547 -19.93 -13.07 -42.49
CA THR A 547 -21.01 -12.75 -43.41
C THR A 547 -20.51 -12.09 -44.70
N LYS A 548 -21.32 -12.11 -45.75
CA LYS A 548 -21.01 -11.54 -47.07
C LYS A 548 -22.02 -10.45 -47.41
N LEU A 549 -21.54 -9.29 -47.83
CA LEU A 549 -22.39 -8.18 -48.23
C LEU A 549 -21.83 -7.41 -49.42
N PRO A 550 -22.68 -6.82 -50.27
CA PRO A 550 -22.22 -5.85 -51.24
C PRO A 550 -21.85 -4.53 -50.53
N VAL A 551 -20.72 -3.95 -50.95
CA VAL A 551 -20.19 -2.67 -50.49
C VAL A 551 -20.12 -1.70 -51.67
N ARG A 552 -20.71 -0.51 -51.52
CA ARG A 552 -20.62 0.58 -52.50
C ARG A 552 -19.36 1.40 -52.25
N ARG A 553 -18.52 1.54 -53.28
CA ARG A 553 -17.32 2.39 -53.28
C ARG A 553 -17.67 3.87 -53.48
N ALA A 554 -16.71 4.75 -53.20
CA ALA A 554 -16.85 6.19 -53.38
C ALA A 554 -17.17 6.61 -54.83
N ASP A 555 -16.75 5.83 -55.82
CA ASP A 555 -17.03 6.05 -57.26
C ASP A 555 -18.42 5.55 -57.69
N GLY A 556 -19.22 4.99 -56.76
CA GLY A 556 -20.55 4.44 -57.01
C GLY A 556 -20.57 2.98 -57.47
N SER A 557 -19.41 2.34 -57.70
CA SER A 557 -19.32 0.91 -58.03
C SER A 557 -19.64 0.02 -56.82
N VAL A 558 -20.14 -1.20 -57.06
CA VAL A 558 -20.47 -2.17 -56.01
C VAL A 558 -19.51 -3.34 -56.07
N ILE A 559 -18.83 -3.61 -54.95
CA ILE A 559 -17.99 -4.78 -54.73
C ILE A 559 -18.65 -5.74 -53.75
N TRP A 560 -18.35 -7.02 -53.81
CA TRP A 560 -18.79 -7.97 -52.78
C TRP A 560 -17.68 -8.13 -51.74
N VAL A 561 -18.03 -8.05 -50.46
CA VAL A 561 -17.08 -8.14 -49.34
C VAL A 561 -17.51 -9.23 -48.37
N ARG A 562 -16.58 -10.09 -47.96
CA ARG A 562 -16.75 -10.96 -46.79
C ARG A 562 -16.22 -10.23 -45.56
N MET A 563 -17.05 -10.11 -44.53
CA MET A 563 -16.69 -9.50 -43.25
C MET A 563 -16.67 -10.57 -42.16
N THR A 564 -15.57 -10.63 -41.41
CA THR A 564 -15.48 -11.42 -40.16
C THR A 564 -15.24 -10.49 -38.98
N ALA A 565 -15.86 -10.75 -37.83
CA ALA A 565 -15.78 -9.87 -36.66
C ALA A 565 -15.75 -10.65 -35.34
N THR A 566 -14.98 -10.15 -34.36
CA THR A 566 -14.86 -10.68 -32.99
C THR A 566 -14.75 -9.56 -31.95
N TYR A 567 -15.05 -9.83 -30.68
CA TYR A 567 -14.79 -8.87 -29.60
C TYR A 567 -13.30 -8.85 -29.22
N ALA A 568 -12.77 -7.66 -28.96
CA ALA A 568 -11.43 -7.40 -28.46
C ALA A 568 -11.45 -6.32 -27.36
N GLY A 569 -10.39 -6.24 -26.55
CA GLY A 569 -10.23 -5.25 -25.48
C GLY A 569 -8.94 -4.46 -25.66
N SER A 570 -8.96 -3.16 -25.36
CA SER A 570 -7.79 -2.28 -25.36
C SER A 570 -7.85 -1.29 -24.19
N PRO A 571 -6.70 -0.91 -23.60
CA PRO A 571 -6.62 0.22 -22.67
C PRO A 571 -7.11 1.54 -23.28
N GLU A 572 -6.95 1.72 -24.60
CA GLU A 572 -7.27 2.96 -25.32
C GLU A 572 -8.75 3.07 -25.69
N TRP A 573 -9.44 1.95 -25.96
CA TRP A 573 -10.82 1.95 -26.48
C TRP A 573 -11.84 1.16 -25.67
N GLY A 574 -11.43 0.48 -24.59
CA GLY A 574 -12.29 -0.45 -23.88
C GLY A 574 -12.60 -1.69 -24.73
N ARG A 575 -13.84 -2.17 -24.69
CA ARG A 575 -14.30 -3.34 -25.47
C ARG A 575 -14.79 -2.90 -26.85
N TYR A 576 -14.23 -3.46 -27.91
CA TYR A 576 -14.57 -3.12 -29.30
C TYR A 576 -14.74 -4.37 -30.19
N LEU A 577 -15.34 -4.18 -31.36
CA LEU A 577 -15.41 -5.20 -32.41
C LEU A 577 -14.22 -5.06 -33.36
N LEU A 578 -13.38 -6.09 -33.44
CA LEU A 578 -12.32 -6.18 -34.43
C LEU A 578 -12.86 -6.88 -35.68
N CYS A 579 -12.86 -6.16 -36.80
CA CYS A 579 -13.45 -6.57 -38.08
C CYS A 579 -12.39 -6.72 -39.17
N PHE A 580 -12.49 -7.79 -39.97
CA PHE A 580 -11.67 -8.05 -41.15
C PHE A 580 -12.55 -8.12 -42.39
N PHE A 581 -12.12 -7.49 -43.49
CA PHE A 581 -12.86 -7.36 -44.73
C PHE A 581 -12.04 -7.89 -45.92
N TYR A 582 -12.70 -8.66 -46.80
CA TYR A 582 -12.10 -9.28 -47.98
C TYR A 582 -12.92 -9.02 -49.23
N ASP A 583 -12.33 -8.49 -50.31
CA ASP A 583 -12.99 -8.35 -51.62
C ASP A 583 -13.18 -9.73 -52.28
N ILE A 584 -14.43 -10.13 -52.47
CA ILE A 584 -14.84 -11.38 -53.11
C ILE A 584 -15.61 -11.10 -54.42
N THR A 585 -15.47 -9.91 -55.01
CA THR A 585 -16.20 -9.51 -56.24
C THR A 585 -15.87 -10.43 -57.41
N ARG A 586 -14.60 -10.84 -57.55
CA ARG A 586 -14.15 -11.75 -58.61
C ARG A 586 -14.67 -13.19 -58.40
N GLU A 587 -14.84 -13.62 -57.15
CA GLU A 587 -15.45 -14.93 -56.83
C GLU A 587 -16.95 -14.96 -57.19
N GLN A 588 -17.65 -13.83 -57.05
CA GLN A 588 -19.08 -13.73 -57.31
C GLN A 588 -19.44 -13.47 -58.79
N THR A 589 -18.53 -12.89 -59.58
CA THR A 589 -18.80 -12.49 -60.99
C THR A 589 -18.15 -13.37 -62.06
N GLY A 590 -17.22 -14.27 -61.70
CA GLY A 590 -16.44 -15.09 -62.65
C GLY A 590 -16.96 -16.51 -62.88
N THR A 591 -17.42 -16.78 -64.09
CA THR A 591 -17.88 -18.07 -64.63
C THR A 591 -16.79 -19.18 -64.63
N ALA A 592 -17.04 -20.21 -63.82
CA ALA A 592 -16.72 -21.64 -64.01
C ALA A 592 -15.30 -22.12 -64.45
N ALA A 593 -14.53 -22.52 -63.43
CA ALA A 593 -14.16 -23.92 -63.17
C ALA A 593 -12.88 -24.58 -63.75
N LYS A 594 -12.09 -23.98 -64.65
CA LYS A 594 -10.87 -24.67 -65.16
C LYS A 594 -9.50 -24.05 -64.84
N SER A 595 -9.43 -22.78 -64.46
CA SER A 595 -8.21 -22.15 -63.92
C SER A 595 -8.10 -22.25 -62.40
N ARG A 596 -9.07 -22.90 -61.75
CA ARG A 596 -9.21 -22.93 -60.28
C ARG A 596 -8.07 -23.68 -59.61
N GLU A 597 -7.60 -24.80 -60.14
CA GLU A 597 -6.66 -25.65 -59.39
C GLU A 597 -5.22 -25.09 -59.37
N ILE A 598 -4.73 -24.58 -60.51
CA ILE A 598 -3.36 -24.04 -60.62
C ILE A 598 -3.25 -22.64 -59.99
N LYS A 599 -4.29 -21.81 -60.10
CA LYS A 599 -4.27 -20.47 -59.54
C LYS A 599 -4.53 -20.46 -58.03
N GLN A 600 -5.37 -21.38 -57.53
CA GLN A 600 -5.62 -21.54 -56.10
C GLN A 600 -4.38 -22.06 -55.37
N LEU A 601 -3.58 -22.95 -55.97
CA LEU A 601 -2.28 -23.36 -55.41
C LEU A 601 -1.23 -22.24 -55.43
N SER A 602 -1.21 -21.39 -56.47
CA SER A 602 -0.31 -20.21 -56.50
C SER A 602 -0.74 -19.13 -55.52
N GLU A 603 -2.04 -18.82 -55.45
CA GLU A 603 -2.60 -17.83 -54.54
C GLU A 603 -2.55 -18.33 -53.08
N GLU A 604 -2.74 -19.62 -52.80
CA GLU A 604 -2.44 -20.21 -51.48
C GLU A 604 -0.95 -20.15 -51.17
N ARG A 605 -0.06 -20.47 -52.12
CA ARG A 605 1.39 -20.43 -51.87
C ARG A 605 1.87 -19.01 -51.60
N ASP A 606 1.38 -18.02 -52.34
CA ASP A 606 1.72 -16.61 -52.15
C ASP A 606 1.03 -16.03 -50.89
N PHE A 607 -0.17 -16.53 -50.52
CA PHE A 607 -0.85 -16.26 -49.24
C PHE A 607 -0.10 -16.86 -48.05
N TYR A 608 0.35 -18.12 -48.13
CA TYR A 608 1.17 -18.77 -47.10
C TYR A 608 2.55 -18.12 -46.98
N ALA A 609 3.20 -17.76 -48.10
CA ALA A 609 4.48 -17.04 -48.08
C ALA A 609 4.33 -15.62 -47.50
N GLY A 610 3.25 -14.91 -47.81
CA GLY A 610 2.94 -13.60 -47.24
C GLY A 610 2.58 -13.67 -45.75
N MET A 611 1.78 -14.66 -45.34
CA MET A 611 1.41 -14.91 -43.94
C MET A 611 2.61 -15.36 -43.10
N LEU A 612 3.49 -16.21 -43.62
CA LEU A 612 4.71 -16.61 -42.92
C LEU A 612 5.72 -15.46 -42.83
N SER A 613 5.73 -14.54 -43.80
CA SER A 613 6.62 -13.36 -43.81
C SER A 613 6.18 -12.25 -42.85
N SER A 614 4.91 -12.20 -42.44
CA SER A 614 4.38 -11.24 -41.46
C SER A 614 4.46 -11.73 -40.00
N ILE A 615 4.83 -12.99 -39.78
CA ILE A 615 4.99 -13.58 -38.45
C ILE A 615 6.33 -13.12 -37.84
N PRO A 616 6.35 -12.45 -36.67
CA PRO A 616 7.55 -11.90 -36.04
C PRO A 616 8.44 -12.95 -35.35
N CYS A 617 8.14 -14.25 -35.51
CA CYS A 617 8.98 -15.36 -35.09
C CYS A 617 9.52 -16.14 -36.30
N ALA A 618 10.64 -16.83 -36.13
CA ALA A 618 11.17 -17.70 -37.15
C ALA A 618 10.22 -18.88 -37.35
N VAL A 619 9.77 -19.08 -38.59
CA VAL A 619 9.06 -20.29 -38.98
C VAL A 619 9.85 -20.93 -40.10
N ALA A 620 10.25 -22.18 -39.87
CA ALA A 620 10.94 -22.98 -40.87
C ALA A 620 10.33 -24.39 -40.97
N GLN A 621 10.60 -25.06 -42.07
CA GLN A 621 10.20 -26.44 -42.32
C GLN A 621 11.37 -27.20 -42.91
N PHE A 622 11.53 -28.45 -42.51
CA PHE A 622 12.59 -29.33 -43.01
C PHE A 622 12.15 -30.78 -43.14
N ARG A 623 12.83 -31.52 -44.02
CA ARG A 623 12.59 -32.94 -44.31
C ARG A 623 13.80 -33.77 -43.90
N ALA A 624 13.56 -34.96 -43.36
CA ALA A 624 14.62 -35.93 -43.13
C ALA A 624 14.89 -36.71 -44.43
N GLU A 625 16.15 -36.73 -44.86
CA GLU A 625 16.63 -37.50 -46.00
C GLU A 625 17.08 -38.90 -45.57
N ALA A 626 17.13 -39.84 -46.52
CA ALA A 626 17.50 -41.24 -46.26
C ALA A 626 18.95 -41.42 -45.74
N ASP A 627 19.80 -40.43 -45.92
CA ASP A 627 21.20 -40.38 -45.44
C ASP A 627 21.34 -39.80 -44.02
N GLY A 628 20.22 -39.43 -43.38
CA GLY A 628 20.19 -38.89 -42.02
C GLY A 628 20.37 -37.37 -41.93
N ARG A 629 20.40 -36.64 -43.06
CA ARG A 629 20.41 -35.18 -43.08
C ARG A 629 19.01 -34.59 -42.95
N TYR A 630 18.91 -33.39 -42.38
CA TYR A 630 17.66 -32.66 -42.26
C TYR A 630 17.72 -31.42 -43.15
N HIS A 631 17.10 -31.50 -44.33
CA HIS A 631 17.17 -30.45 -45.34
C HIS A 631 16.07 -29.40 -45.16
N ALA A 632 16.43 -28.12 -45.11
CA ALA A 632 15.47 -27.03 -45.00
C ALA A 632 14.66 -26.88 -46.30
N ILE A 633 13.33 -26.96 -46.19
CA ILE A 633 12.38 -26.80 -47.30
C ILE A 633 11.89 -25.36 -47.38
N HIS A 634 11.69 -24.72 -46.23
CA HIS A 634 11.14 -23.38 -46.15
C HIS A 634 11.62 -22.66 -44.90
N THR A 635 11.82 -21.34 -44.99
CA THR A 635 11.96 -20.45 -43.83
C THR A 635 11.44 -19.07 -44.19
N ASN A 636 10.86 -18.37 -43.23
CA ASN A 636 10.52 -16.97 -43.37
C ASN A 636 11.74 -16.05 -43.11
N LEU A 637 11.60 -14.76 -43.45
CA LEU A 637 12.68 -13.77 -43.31
C LEU A 637 13.14 -13.61 -41.85
N ALA A 638 12.24 -13.78 -40.88
CA ALA A 638 12.58 -13.75 -39.46
C ALA A 638 13.57 -14.87 -39.08
N GLY A 639 13.39 -16.10 -39.59
CA GLY A 639 14.33 -17.21 -39.41
C GLY A 639 15.69 -16.95 -40.04
N ALA A 640 15.72 -16.40 -41.26
CA ALA A 640 16.96 -16.01 -41.93
C ALA A 640 17.73 -14.93 -41.14
N ARG A 641 17.03 -13.89 -40.66
CA ARG A 641 17.63 -12.81 -39.85
C ARG A 641 18.18 -13.29 -38.52
N ILE A 642 17.51 -14.25 -37.85
CA ILE A 642 18.00 -14.83 -36.59
C ILE A 642 19.34 -15.54 -36.78
N LEU A 643 19.52 -16.19 -37.93
CA LEU A 643 20.77 -16.85 -38.34
C LEU A 643 21.82 -15.87 -38.91
N GLY A 644 21.53 -14.57 -38.98
CA GLY A 644 22.46 -13.54 -39.44
C GLY A 644 22.44 -13.29 -40.95
N TYR A 645 21.34 -13.60 -41.64
CA TYR A 645 21.15 -13.32 -43.07
C TYR A 645 20.21 -12.14 -43.27
N GLU A 646 20.55 -11.24 -44.20
CA GLU A 646 19.79 -10.01 -44.44
C GLU A 646 18.58 -10.23 -45.37
N SER A 647 18.65 -11.25 -46.23
CA SER A 647 17.59 -11.63 -47.15
C SER A 647 17.44 -13.16 -47.24
N LEU A 648 16.25 -13.62 -47.67
CA LEU A 648 16.02 -15.04 -47.96
C LEU A 648 16.87 -15.54 -49.14
N GLU A 649 17.11 -14.68 -50.13
CA GLU A 649 17.93 -15.02 -51.30
C GLU A 649 19.39 -15.31 -50.90
N ASP A 650 19.95 -14.54 -49.98
CA ASP A 650 21.29 -14.78 -49.41
C ASP A 650 21.32 -16.08 -48.59
N PHE A 651 20.30 -16.34 -47.77
CA PHE A 651 20.17 -17.60 -47.02
C PHE A 651 20.13 -18.83 -47.95
N TRP A 652 19.34 -18.79 -49.03
CA TRP A 652 19.18 -19.91 -49.97
C TRP A 652 20.32 -20.05 -50.99
N SER A 653 21.19 -19.05 -51.12
CA SER A 653 22.37 -19.13 -52.00
C SER A 653 23.47 -20.07 -51.49
N GLN A 654 23.34 -20.59 -50.26
CA GLN A 654 24.31 -21.46 -49.63
C GLN A 654 24.21 -22.93 -50.09
N PRO A 655 25.35 -23.65 -50.17
CA PRO A 655 25.35 -25.06 -50.55
C PRO A 655 24.69 -25.92 -49.45
N ASP A 656 23.50 -26.45 -49.77
CA ASP A 656 22.75 -27.51 -49.08
C ASP A 656 22.62 -27.35 -47.54
N PRO A 657 21.62 -26.57 -47.04
CA PRO A 657 21.49 -26.23 -45.64
C PRO A 657 20.92 -27.39 -44.82
N ASN A 658 21.80 -28.31 -44.39
CA ASN A 658 21.46 -29.24 -43.30
C ASN A 658 21.16 -28.42 -42.03
N VAL A 659 19.94 -28.50 -41.52
CA VAL A 659 19.47 -27.69 -40.37
C VAL A 659 20.29 -27.97 -39.10
N LEU A 660 20.88 -29.17 -38.95
CA LEU A 660 21.74 -29.47 -37.80
C LEU A 660 23.11 -28.76 -37.84
N SER A 661 23.50 -28.20 -38.99
CA SER A 661 24.76 -27.47 -39.14
C SER A 661 24.72 -26.14 -38.40
N CYS A 662 23.56 -25.47 -38.37
CA CYS A 662 23.37 -24.22 -37.65
C CYS A 662 23.12 -24.41 -36.15
N VAL A 663 22.91 -25.64 -35.66
CA VAL A 663 22.85 -25.93 -34.21
C VAL A 663 24.27 -26.04 -33.65
N HIS A 664 24.51 -25.39 -32.52
CA HIS A 664 25.80 -25.40 -31.81
C HIS A 664 26.25 -26.84 -31.49
N PRO A 665 27.54 -27.20 -31.66
CA PRO A 665 28.02 -28.58 -31.54
C PRO A 665 27.56 -29.33 -30.28
N ASP A 666 27.60 -28.68 -29.12
CA ASP A 666 27.17 -29.25 -27.83
C ASP A 666 25.67 -29.60 -27.79
N ASP A 667 24.83 -28.85 -28.51
CA ASP A 667 23.37 -28.99 -28.45
C ASP A 667 22.84 -29.93 -29.54
N ARG A 668 23.69 -30.34 -30.49
CA ARG A 668 23.30 -31.23 -31.62
C ARG A 668 22.76 -32.57 -31.15
N ARG A 669 23.33 -33.14 -30.09
CA ARG A 669 22.88 -34.43 -29.53
C ARG A 669 21.46 -34.32 -28.96
N GLY A 670 21.15 -33.22 -28.27
CA GLY A 670 19.81 -32.92 -27.75
C GLY A 670 18.81 -32.65 -28.88
N ALA A 671 19.20 -31.86 -29.88
CA ALA A 671 18.37 -31.59 -31.06
C ALA A 671 18.00 -32.88 -31.82
N LEU A 672 18.98 -33.77 -32.07
CA LEU A 672 18.74 -35.10 -32.65
C LEU A 672 17.81 -35.97 -31.77
N GLY A 673 17.95 -35.87 -30.45
CA GLY A 673 17.05 -36.52 -29.49
C GLY A 673 15.60 -36.06 -29.63
N ASN A 674 15.38 -34.76 -29.81
CA ASN A 674 14.04 -34.20 -30.04
C ASN A 674 13.47 -34.64 -31.38
N LEU A 675 14.28 -34.64 -32.44
CA LEU A 675 13.85 -35.06 -33.79
C LEU A 675 13.48 -36.55 -33.86
N SER A 676 14.29 -37.43 -33.25
CA SER A 676 14.05 -38.88 -33.26
C SER A 676 12.80 -39.33 -32.49
N ARG A 677 12.23 -38.44 -31.66
CA ARG A 677 11.01 -38.68 -30.88
C ARG A 677 9.73 -38.23 -31.59
N LEU A 678 9.84 -37.51 -32.71
CA LEU A 678 8.72 -37.19 -33.60
C LEU A 678 8.52 -38.38 -34.53
N ARG A 679 7.57 -39.27 -34.20
CA ARG A 679 7.36 -40.54 -34.94
C ARG A 679 6.07 -40.55 -35.75
N ARG A 680 5.11 -39.68 -35.42
CA ARG A 680 3.81 -39.62 -36.07
C ARG A 680 3.43 -38.16 -36.36
N PRO A 681 2.71 -37.92 -37.46
CA PRO A 681 2.11 -36.62 -37.71
C PRO A 681 1.22 -36.18 -36.54
N GLY A 682 1.39 -34.93 -36.09
CA GLY A 682 0.78 -34.38 -34.88
C GLY A 682 1.73 -34.35 -33.68
N ASP A 683 2.81 -35.16 -33.67
CA ASP A 683 3.81 -35.12 -32.59
C ASP A 683 4.46 -33.73 -32.55
N ALA A 684 4.49 -33.12 -31.37
CA ALA A 684 5.11 -31.82 -31.12
C ALA A 684 6.08 -31.88 -29.95
N ARG A 685 7.16 -31.09 -30.02
CA ARG A 685 8.20 -30.98 -28.98
C ARG A 685 8.69 -29.55 -28.90
N SER A 686 8.66 -28.98 -27.71
CA SER A 686 9.42 -27.77 -27.40
C SER A 686 10.93 -28.08 -27.39
N PHE A 687 11.74 -27.09 -27.73
CA PHE A 687 13.19 -27.17 -27.67
C PHE A 687 13.78 -25.80 -27.36
N GLU A 688 14.93 -25.83 -26.69
CA GLU A 688 15.82 -24.68 -26.57
C GLU A 688 17.20 -25.13 -27.00
N CYS A 689 17.82 -24.36 -27.88
CA CYS A 689 19.19 -24.65 -28.29
C CYS A 689 19.90 -23.38 -28.74
N ARG A 690 21.22 -23.48 -28.78
CA ARG A 690 22.07 -22.47 -29.38
C ARG A 690 22.15 -22.69 -30.88
N LEU A 691 21.90 -21.63 -31.65
CA LEU A 691 22.22 -21.59 -33.08
C LEU A 691 23.48 -20.74 -33.32
N VAL A 692 24.30 -21.17 -34.28
CA VAL A 692 25.47 -20.46 -34.76
C VAL A 692 25.05 -19.63 -35.97
N ARG A 693 25.26 -18.32 -35.89
CA ARG A 693 24.97 -17.36 -36.96
C ARG A 693 26.06 -17.38 -38.03
N ARG A 694 25.78 -16.77 -39.18
CA ARG A 694 26.70 -16.61 -40.31
C ARG A 694 28.05 -15.98 -39.92
N ASP A 695 28.04 -15.01 -39.01
CA ASP A 695 29.23 -14.31 -38.51
C ASP A 695 30.03 -15.10 -37.45
N GLY A 696 29.59 -16.32 -37.12
CA GLY A 696 30.16 -17.17 -36.08
C GLY A 696 29.67 -16.86 -34.66
N SER A 697 28.83 -15.84 -34.47
CA SER A 697 28.23 -15.54 -33.17
C SER A 697 27.16 -16.58 -32.80
N VAL A 698 26.96 -16.79 -31.51
CA VAL A 698 25.97 -17.76 -31.01
C VAL A 698 24.72 -17.03 -30.55
N CYS A 699 23.55 -17.61 -30.82
CA CYS A 699 22.26 -17.11 -30.38
C CYS A 699 21.40 -18.18 -29.72
N TRP A 700 20.64 -17.78 -28.72
CA TRP A 700 19.70 -18.68 -28.05
C TRP A 700 18.34 -18.59 -28.73
N VAL A 701 17.81 -19.75 -29.09
CA VAL A 701 16.46 -19.89 -29.68
C VAL A 701 15.61 -20.88 -28.89
N SER A 702 14.36 -20.50 -28.66
CA SER A 702 13.36 -21.32 -27.98
C SER A 702 12.17 -21.43 -28.90
N GLY A 703 11.64 -22.64 -29.03
CA GLY A 703 10.67 -22.93 -30.07
C GLY A 703 9.98 -24.26 -29.91
N THR A 704 9.08 -24.55 -30.84
CA THR A 704 8.36 -25.82 -30.92
C THR A 704 8.57 -26.43 -32.30
N LEU A 705 8.87 -27.73 -32.31
CA LEU A 705 8.92 -28.62 -33.45
C LEU A 705 7.60 -29.37 -33.53
N GLN A 706 7.02 -29.51 -34.71
CA GLN A 706 5.85 -30.34 -34.94
C GLN A 706 5.97 -31.11 -36.25
N MET A 707 5.69 -32.42 -36.20
CA MET A 707 5.62 -33.24 -37.40
C MET A 707 4.25 -33.09 -38.04
N LEU A 708 4.21 -32.74 -39.32
CA LEU A 708 3.00 -32.57 -40.12
C LEU A 708 2.95 -33.59 -41.25
N SER A 709 1.73 -34.03 -41.59
CA SER A 709 1.48 -34.83 -42.79
C SER A 709 1.50 -33.93 -44.01
N GLY A 710 2.44 -34.16 -44.93
CA GLY A 710 2.49 -33.47 -46.22
C GLY A 710 2.18 -34.42 -47.40
N PRO A 711 1.79 -33.88 -48.57
CA PRO A 711 1.47 -34.66 -49.77
C PRO A 711 2.66 -35.44 -50.35
N GLU A 712 3.90 -35.08 -50.03
CA GLU A 712 5.13 -35.77 -50.45
C GLU A 712 5.89 -36.49 -49.32
N GLY A 713 5.28 -36.60 -48.12
CA GLY A 713 5.92 -37.19 -46.94
C GLY A 713 5.75 -36.33 -45.68
N SER A 714 6.23 -36.85 -44.54
CA SER A 714 6.17 -36.12 -43.26
C SER A 714 7.19 -34.98 -43.24
N VAL A 715 6.73 -33.77 -42.92
CA VAL A 715 7.55 -32.55 -42.82
C VAL A 715 7.60 -32.12 -41.37
N ILE A 716 8.76 -31.63 -40.91
CA ILE A 716 8.90 -31.10 -39.55
C ILE A 716 8.85 -29.58 -39.64
N GLN A 717 7.79 -28.99 -39.08
CA GLN A 717 7.67 -27.55 -38.91
C GLN A 717 8.34 -27.14 -37.60
N VAL A 718 9.07 -26.03 -37.63
CA VAL A 718 9.69 -25.44 -36.46
C VAL A 718 9.32 -23.98 -36.37
N VAL A 719 8.86 -23.57 -35.19
CA VAL A 719 8.58 -22.17 -34.87
C VAL A 719 9.47 -21.79 -33.70
N PHE A 720 10.31 -20.78 -33.86
CA PHE A 720 11.30 -20.40 -32.85
C PHE A 720 11.53 -18.89 -32.79
N LEU A 721 11.90 -18.41 -31.61
CA LEU A 721 12.17 -17.00 -31.34
C LEU A 721 13.62 -16.86 -30.88
N ASN A 722 14.31 -15.82 -31.36
CA ASN A 722 15.56 -15.41 -30.76
C ASN A 722 15.27 -14.74 -29.43
N PHE A 723 15.72 -15.36 -28.35
CA PHE A 723 15.50 -14.87 -26.99
C PHE A 723 16.82 -14.59 -26.27
N THR A 724 17.89 -14.35 -27.03
CA THR A 724 19.22 -13.97 -26.52
C THR A 724 19.14 -12.80 -25.52
N ASN A 725 18.24 -11.81 -25.75
CA ASN A 725 17.97 -10.70 -24.81
C ASN A 725 17.11 -11.08 -23.59
N ARG A 726 16.25 -12.09 -23.69
CA ARG A 726 15.44 -12.58 -22.56
C ARG A 726 16.30 -13.41 -21.61
N HIS A 727 17.19 -14.26 -22.12
CA HIS A 727 18.21 -14.91 -21.30
C HIS A 727 19.20 -13.87 -20.75
N ALA A 728 19.55 -12.80 -21.46
CA ALA A 728 20.38 -11.72 -20.91
C ALA A 728 19.69 -10.90 -19.82
N LEU A 729 18.36 -10.71 -19.87
CA LEU A 729 17.58 -10.08 -18.79
C LEU A 729 17.35 -11.03 -17.61
N GLN A 730 17.13 -12.32 -17.85
CA GLN A 730 17.01 -13.33 -16.80
C GLN A 730 18.38 -13.61 -16.16
N THR A 731 19.46 -13.60 -16.94
CA THR A 731 20.86 -13.74 -16.50
C THR A 731 21.35 -12.43 -15.87
N ARG A 732 20.94 -11.23 -16.32
CA ARG A 732 21.21 -9.96 -15.62
C ARG A 732 20.36 -9.81 -14.38
N PHE A 733 19.11 -10.30 -14.34
CA PHE A 733 18.30 -10.34 -13.14
C PHE A 733 18.92 -11.30 -12.13
N VAL A 734 19.29 -12.52 -12.54
CA VAL A 734 20.02 -13.48 -11.70
C VAL A 734 21.42 -12.97 -11.32
N HIS A 735 22.17 -12.27 -12.18
CA HIS A 735 23.48 -11.68 -11.82
C HIS A 735 23.37 -10.39 -10.99
N HIS A 736 22.32 -9.60 -11.18
CA HIS A 736 22.01 -8.40 -10.39
C HIS A 736 21.46 -8.81 -9.02
N TYR A 737 20.64 -9.86 -8.96
CA TYR A 737 20.18 -10.53 -7.74
C TYR A 737 21.32 -11.26 -7.03
N LYS A 738 22.23 -11.94 -7.74
CA LYS A 738 23.51 -12.47 -7.20
C LYS A 738 24.45 -11.35 -6.71
N ARG A 739 24.39 -10.13 -7.26
CA ARG A 739 25.11 -8.95 -6.76
C ARG A 739 24.41 -8.29 -5.56
N LEU A 740 23.08 -8.28 -5.51
CA LEU A 740 22.29 -7.73 -4.40
C LEU A 740 22.29 -8.68 -3.18
N ALA A 741 22.20 -10.00 -3.38
CA ALA A 741 22.35 -11.00 -2.33
C ALA A 741 23.74 -10.94 -1.67
N ARG A 742 24.80 -10.63 -2.44
CA ARG A 742 26.15 -10.33 -1.91
C ARG A 742 26.20 -9.09 -1.01
N VAL A 743 25.33 -8.11 -1.23
CA VAL A 743 25.25 -6.88 -0.42
C VAL A 743 24.36 -7.09 0.82
N LEU A 744 23.43 -8.05 0.78
CA LEU A 744 22.42 -8.32 1.81
C LEU A 744 22.74 -9.51 2.74
N GLY A 745 23.88 -10.19 2.56
CA GLY A 745 24.30 -11.30 3.42
C GLY A 745 23.48 -12.59 3.27
N GLN A 746 22.78 -12.77 2.14
CA GLN A 746 21.95 -13.96 1.86
C GLN A 746 22.74 -15.01 1.07
N VAL A 747 22.51 -16.30 1.37
CA VAL A 747 23.10 -17.40 0.57
C VAL A 747 22.12 -17.90 -0.47
N LEU A 748 22.52 -17.86 -1.73
CA LEU A 748 21.70 -18.32 -2.86
C LEU A 748 22.00 -19.78 -3.19
N PHE A 749 20.96 -20.52 -3.58
CA PHE A 749 21.10 -21.87 -4.12
C PHE A 749 20.18 -22.08 -5.32
N GLU A 750 20.58 -23.05 -6.14
CA GLU A 750 19.85 -23.53 -7.30
C GLU A 750 19.76 -25.05 -7.21
N TYR A 751 18.57 -25.60 -7.40
CA TYR A 751 18.29 -27.02 -7.38
C TYR A 751 17.73 -27.47 -8.74
N GLU A 752 18.28 -28.54 -9.30
CA GLU A 752 17.83 -29.11 -10.58
C GLU A 752 17.11 -30.45 -10.34
N TYR A 753 15.82 -30.52 -10.69
CA TYR A 753 14.98 -31.71 -10.42
C TYR A 753 15.39 -32.91 -11.26
N GLY A 754 15.88 -32.69 -12.48
CA GLY A 754 16.26 -33.76 -13.40
C GLY A 754 17.52 -34.51 -12.98
N THR A 755 18.45 -33.84 -12.29
CA THR A 755 19.76 -34.38 -11.89
C THR A 755 19.89 -34.58 -10.37
N ASP A 756 18.89 -34.15 -9.60
CA ASP A 756 18.91 -34.08 -8.12
C ASP A 756 20.16 -33.36 -7.61
N MET A 757 20.43 -32.19 -8.18
CA MET A 757 21.67 -31.43 -7.95
C MET A 757 21.37 -30.10 -7.27
N LEU A 758 21.94 -29.87 -6.08
CA LEU A 758 21.90 -28.59 -5.39
C LEU A 758 23.24 -27.85 -5.55
N THR A 759 23.21 -26.58 -5.93
CA THR A 759 24.40 -25.74 -6.13
C THR A 759 24.25 -24.45 -5.35
N PHE A 760 25.25 -24.09 -4.53
CA PHE A 760 25.26 -22.84 -3.76
C PHE A 760 26.14 -21.80 -4.45
N ALA A 761 25.64 -20.58 -4.58
CA ALA A 761 26.41 -19.45 -5.09
C ALA A 761 27.03 -18.67 -3.92
N GLY A 762 28.37 -18.63 -3.86
CA GLY A 762 29.11 -17.91 -2.82
C GLY A 762 29.29 -18.67 -1.50
N ALA A 763 29.24 -20.01 -1.53
CA ALA A 763 29.35 -20.88 -0.35
C ALA A 763 30.59 -20.57 0.52
N SER A 764 31.75 -20.36 -0.11
CA SER A 764 33.03 -20.05 0.55
C SER A 764 33.07 -18.69 1.27
N GLU A 765 32.17 -17.76 0.93
CA GLU A 765 32.15 -16.38 1.45
C GLU A 765 31.04 -16.18 2.51
N SER A 766 30.16 -17.18 2.69
CA SER A 766 28.93 -17.05 3.49
C SER A 766 29.10 -17.18 5.00
N GLY A 767 30.22 -17.71 5.48
CA GLY A 767 30.42 -18.06 6.90
C GLY A 767 29.57 -19.24 7.41
N LEU A 768 28.65 -19.74 6.58
CA LEU A 768 27.87 -20.96 6.80
C LEU A 768 28.62 -22.09 6.10
N GLU A 769 28.99 -23.16 6.81
CA GLU A 769 29.76 -24.29 6.25
C GLU A 769 28.96 -25.07 5.19
N LEU A 770 28.85 -24.50 3.98
CA LEU A 770 28.04 -25.01 2.88
C LEU A 770 28.94 -25.56 1.77
N PRO A 771 28.56 -26.69 1.14
CA PRO A 771 29.26 -27.18 -0.04
C PRO A 771 28.96 -26.30 -1.26
N GLU A 772 29.89 -26.17 -2.20
CA GLU A 772 29.59 -25.50 -3.50
C GLU A 772 28.51 -26.25 -4.29
N ARG A 773 28.52 -27.58 -4.18
CA ARG A 773 27.72 -28.51 -4.95
C ARG A 773 27.39 -29.75 -4.11
N ALA A 774 26.12 -30.15 -4.09
CA ALA A 774 25.61 -31.35 -3.44
C ALA A 774 24.79 -32.19 -4.45
N PRO A 775 25.40 -33.23 -5.06
CA PRO A 775 24.69 -34.16 -5.94
C PRO A 775 23.83 -35.13 -5.14
N ALA A 776 22.80 -35.68 -5.79
CA ALA A 776 21.80 -36.57 -5.19
C ALA A 776 21.16 -35.96 -3.92
N PHE A 777 20.91 -34.65 -3.94
CA PHE A 777 20.59 -33.88 -2.74
C PHE A 777 19.36 -34.40 -1.99
N LEU A 778 18.19 -34.52 -2.62
CA LEU A 778 16.97 -35.02 -1.96
C LEU A 778 17.15 -36.47 -1.51
N ALA A 779 17.84 -37.29 -2.30
CA ALA A 779 18.14 -38.67 -1.92
C ALA A 779 19.03 -38.77 -0.67
N GLU A 780 20.04 -37.91 -0.56
CA GLU A 780 20.96 -37.84 0.58
C GLU A 780 20.33 -37.21 1.83
N VAL A 781 19.43 -36.23 1.67
CA VAL A 781 18.62 -35.68 2.78
C VAL A 781 17.73 -36.76 3.37
N HIS A 782 16.97 -37.48 2.53
CA HIS A 782 16.10 -38.56 2.99
C HIS A 782 16.86 -39.71 3.64
N ALA A 783 18.08 -39.98 3.18
CA ALA A 783 18.95 -40.96 3.80
C ALA A 783 19.64 -40.47 5.08
N GLY A 784 19.50 -39.18 5.44
CA GLY A 784 20.10 -38.59 6.63
C GLY A 784 21.64 -38.58 6.61
N ARG A 785 22.25 -38.48 5.42
CA ARG A 785 23.70 -38.66 5.24
C ARG A 785 24.53 -37.38 5.36
N PHE A 786 23.89 -36.21 5.41
CA PHE A 786 24.58 -34.94 5.67
C PHE A 786 24.95 -34.77 7.15
N SER A 787 26.13 -34.25 7.43
CA SER A 787 26.58 -33.88 8.77
C SER A 787 26.14 -32.46 9.16
N GLN A 788 26.05 -32.19 10.47
CA GLN A 788 25.83 -30.82 10.97
C GLN A 788 27.05 -29.93 10.66
N PRO A 789 26.85 -28.61 10.40
CA PRO A 789 25.57 -27.89 10.44
C PRO A 789 24.77 -28.00 9.12
N PHE A 790 25.37 -28.51 8.03
CA PHE A 790 24.76 -28.58 6.70
C PHE A 790 23.42 -29.34 6.69
N ALA A 791 23.33 -30.44 7.45
CA ALA A 791 22.11 -31.24 7.59
C ALA A 791 20.86 -30.41 7.96
N SER A 792 21.03 -29.37 8.77
CA SER A 792 19.92 -28.51 9.21
C SER A 792 19.41 -27.60 8.09
N TYR A 793 20.29 -27.07 7.24
CA TYR A 793 19.91 -26.30 6.04
C TYR A 793 19.30 -27.22 4.98
N ALA A 794 19.90 -28.38 4.80
CA ALA A 794 19.47 -29.37 3.81
C ALA A 794 18.04 -29.83 4.05
N ALA A 795 17.65 -30.06 5.31
CA ALA A 795 16.28 -30.40 5.67
C ALA A 795 15.26 -29.29 5.35
N CYS A 796 15.61 -28.02 5.61
CA CYS A 796 14.73 -26.89 5.27
C CYS A 796 14.56 -26.72 3.76
N ILE A 797 15.64 -26.88 3.00
CA ILE A 797 15.62 -26.78 1.54
C ILE A 797 14.81 -27.93 0.94
N ALA A 798 15.01 -29.18 1.40
CA ALA A 798 14.25 -30.33 0.92
C ALA A 798 12.75 -30.18 1.19
N GLN A 799 12.36 -29.74 2.39
CA GLN A 799 10.96 -29.49 2.71
C GLN A 799 10.33 -28.47 1.76
N ALA A 800 11.01 -27.34 1.50
CA ALA A 800 10.50 -26.31 0.60
C ALA A 800 10.44 -26.78 -0.87
N LEU A 801 11.34 -27.67 -1.29
CA LEU A 801 11.31 -28.26 -2.65
C LEU A 801 10.14 -29.24 -2.84
N GLU A 802 9.71 -29.89 -1.76
CA GLU A 802 8.63 -30.89 -1.76
C GLU A 802 7.23 -30.28 -1.57
N GLU A 803 7.13 -29.04 -1.08
CA GLU A 803 5.86 -28.31 -0.96
C GLU A 803 5.29 -27.93 -2.34
N ASP A 804 3.96 -28.07 -2.51
CA ASP A 804 3.26 -27.82 -3.79
C ASP A 804 2.79 -26.36 -3.88
N GLY A 805 3.33 -25.60 -4.84
CA GLY A 805 3.14 -24.15 -5.02
C GLY A 805 4.07 -23.54 -6.08
N ASP A 806 3.75 -22.35 -6.61
CA ASP A 806 4.59 -21.61 -7.57
C ASP A 806 5.63 -20.71 -6.87
N ASP A 807 5.31 -20.24 -5.65
CA ASP A 807 6.24 -19.61 -4.70
C ASP A 807 6.15 -20.35 -3.37
N VAL A 808 7.28 -20.81 -2.84
CA VAL A 808 7.33 -21.57 -1.58
C VAL A 808 8.26 -20.87 -0.59
N CYS A 809 7.66 -20.43 0.52
CA CYS A 809 8.38 -19.91 1.67
C CYS A 809 8.45 -21.00 2.75
N GLY A 810 9.62 -21.61 2.90
CA GLY A 810 9.86 -22.63 3.92
C GLY A 810 9.76 -22.05 5.33
N ALA A 811 9.30 -22.89 6.27
CA ALA A 811 9.15 -22.52 7.67
C ALA A 811 10.45 -22.03 8.30
N GLU A 812 10.36 -21.03 9.17
CA GLU A 812 11.51 -20.52 9.93
C GLU A 812 11.97 -21.57 10.92
N ARG A 813 13.28 -21.82 10.97
CA ARG A 813 13.87 -22.77 11.91
C ARG A 813 15.09 -22.19 12.58
N ARG A 814 15.21 -22.48 13.87
CA ARG A 814 16.43 -22.19 14.64
C ARG A 814 17.47 -23.26 14.34
N ILE A 815 18.63 -22.84 13.87
CA ILE A 815 19.79 -23.69 13.60
C ILE A 815 20.86 -23.37 14.65
N GLU A 816 21.32 -24.40 15.34
CA GLU A 816 22.40 -24.28 16.31
C GLU A 816 23.76 -24.31 15.60
N LEU A 817 24.48 -23.19 15.66
CA LEU A 817 25.85 -23.04 15.15
C LEU A 817 26.86 -23.02 16.31
N PRO A 818 28.16 -23.28 16.06
CA PRO A 818 29.21 -23.25 17.09
C PRO A 818 29.31 -21.92 17.86
N GLY A 819 28.76 -20.81 17.33
CA GLY A 819 28.74 -19.48 17.95
C GLY A 819 27.39 -19.03 18.55
N GLY A 820 26.38 -19.91 18.57
CA GLY A 820 25.02 -19.59 19.02
C GLY A 820 23.95 -19.85 17.95
N GLY A 821 22.72 -20.11 18.38
CA GLY A 821 21.62 -20.47 17.46
C GLY A 821 21.08 -19.28 16.67
N ILE A 822 21.03 -19.40 15.35
CA ILE A 822 20.44 -18.42 14.42
C ILE A 822 19.08 -18.89 13.92
N TRP A 823 18.16 -17.98 13.64
CA TRP A 823 16.92 -18.29 12.94
C TRP A 823 17.13 -18.13 11.44
N VAL A 824 16.79 -19.16 10.67
CA VAL A 824 16.86 -19.09 9.21
C VAL A 824 15.49 -19.30 8.58
N ARG A 825 15.29 -18.62 7.45
CA ARG A 825 14.15 -18.82 6.56
C ARG A 825 14.67 -19.16 5.18
N VAL A 826 14.07 -20.16 4.55
CA VAL A 826 14.37 -20.55 3.17
C VAL A 826 13.21 -20.12 2.29
N SER A 827 13.50 -19.39 1.21
CA SER A 827 12.50 -19.04 0.20
C SER A 827 12.97 -19.54 -1.14
N LEU A 828 12.09 -20.16 -1.91
CA LEU A 828 12.40 -20.64 -3.25
C LEU A 828 11.25 -20.49 -4.22
N VAL A 829 11.60 -20.39 -5.49
CA VAL A 829 10.68 -20.31 -6.63
C VAL A 829 10.93 -21.53 -7.51
N ALA A 830 9.88 -22.27 -7.82
CA ALA A 830 9.98 -23.42 -8.72
C ALA A 830 9.93 -22.93 -10.18
N VAL A 831 10.97 -23.26 -10.95
CA VAL A 831 11.04 -23.00 -12.39
C VAL A 831 10.44 -24.21 -13.11
N ARG A 832 9.31 -23.98 -13.77
CA ARG A 832 8.62 -25.00 -14.55
C ARG A 832 9.03 -24.94 -16.02
N GLY A 833 9.26 -26.12 -16.57
CA GLY A 833 9.51 -26.31 -17.99
C GLY A 833 8.26 -26.14 -18.85
N SER A 834 8.48 -26.17 -20.15
CA SER A 834 7.43 -26.11 -21.19
C SER A 834 6.34 -27.21 -21.09
N SER A 835 6.57 -28.26 -20.31
CA SER A 835 5.62 -29.35 -20.02
C SER A 835 4.74 -29.10 -18.78
N GLY A 836 4.95 -28.01 -18.05
CA GLY A 836 4.33 -27.73 -16.75
C GLY A 836 4.98 -28.46 -15.56
N ALA A 837 5.92 -29.37 -15.82
CA ALA A 837 6.70 -30.04 -14.79
C ALA A 837 7.80 -29.12 -14.21
N ARG A 838 8.15 -29.30 -12.93
CA ARG A 838 9.25 -28.57 -12.28
C ARG A 838 10.59 -29.04 -12.88
N GLU A 839 11.36 -28.13 -13.46
CA GLU A 839 12.68 -28.42 -14.04
C GLU A 839 13.81 -28.00 -13.09
N SER A 840 13.70 -26.83 -12.46
CA SER A 840 14.62 -26.36 -11.43
C SER A 840 13.92 -25.55 -10.35
N ALA A 841 14.62 -25.19 -9.30
CA ALA A 841 14.17 -24.28 -8.27
C ALA A 841 15.32 -23.37 -7.85
N VAL A 842 15.05 -22.08 -7.69
CA VAL A 842 16.04 -21.10 -7.24
C VAL A 842 15.58 -20.54 -5.91
N GLY A 843 16.46 -20.53 -4.91
CA GLY A 843 16.11 -20.07 -3.58
C GLY A 843 17.24 -19.37 -2.84
N CYS A 844 16.89 -18.79 -1.70
CA CYS A 844 17.81 -18.14 -0.79
C CYS A 844 17.62 -18.63 0.66
N ILE A 845 18.71 -18.57 1.42
CA ILE A 845 18.72 -18.72 2.87
C ILE A 845 18.90 -17.32 3.47
N MET A 846 17.96 -16.92 4.32
CA MET A 846 17.96 -15.66 5.03
C MET A 846 18.15 -15.89 6.53
N ASP A 847 19.05 -15.13 7.16
CA ASP A 847 19.08 -14.99 8.61
C ASP A 847 17.94 -14.05 9.05
N VAL A 848 16.99 -14.59 9.80
CA VAL A 848 15.85 -13.85 10.38
C VAL A 848 15.98 -13.66 11.89
N THR A 849 17.17 -13.89 12.45
CA THR A 849 17.45 -13.68 13.88
C THR A 849 17.14 -12.24 14.32
N PRO A 850 17.54 -11.18 13.59
CA PRO A 850 17.21 -9.81 13.97
C PRO A 850 15.70 -9.55 14.07
N GLN A 851 14.91 -10.10 13.15
CA GLN A 851 13.45 -9.94 13.11
C GLN A 851 12.78 -10.66 14.28
N HIS A 852 13.27 -11.84 14.66
CA HIS A 852 12.79 -12.56 15.85
C HIS A 852 13.15 -11.83 17.15
N GLU A 853 14.37 -11.27 17.22
CA GLU A 853 14.81 -10.47 18.38
C GLU A 853 14.04 -9.16 18.50
N ASP A 854 13.79 -8.45 17.39
CA ASP A 854 13.01 -7.22 17.34
C ASP A 854 11.53 -7.48 17.64
N ARG A 855 10.95 -8.57 17.12
CA ARG A 855 9.58 -8.98 17.44
C ARG A 855 9.45 -9.35 18.91
N ALA A 856 10.39 -10.10 19.48
CA ALA A 856 10.41 -10.42 20.90
C ALA A 856 10.58 -9.16 21.77
N ARG A 857 11.38 -8.19 21.31
CA ARG A 857 11.58 -6.89 21.95
C ARG A 857 10.32 -6.03 21.90
N LEU A 858 9.66 -5.93 20.76
CA LEU A 858 8.40 -5.20 20.58
C LEU A 858 7.26 -5.80 21.41
N LEU A 859 7.17 -7.13 21.48
CA LEU A 859 6.20 -7.81 22.35
C LEU A 859 6.50 -7.54 23.84
N ARG A 860 7.76 -7.51 24.26
CA ARG A 860 8.13 -7.07 25.62
C ARG A 860 7.75 -5.61 25.87
N LEU A 861 8.04 -4.71 24.95
CA LEU A 861 7.76 -3.26 25.07
C LEU A 861 6.26 -2.93 25.12
N THR A 862 5.42 -3.75 24.49
CA THR A 862 3.95 -3.56 24.45
C THR A 862 3.21 -4.27 25.57
N GLN A 863 3.77 -5.35 26.15
CA GLN A 863 3.09 -6.19 27.15
C GLN A 863 3.60 -6.00 28.59
N THR A 864 4.82 -5.49 28.78
CA THR A 864 5.43 -5.32 30.11
C THR A 864 5.48 -3.85 30.54
N ASP A 865 5.52 -3.63 31.85
CA ASP A 865 5.80 -2.34 32.46
C ASP A 865 7.29 -2.02 32.32
N SER A 866 7.62 -0.90 31.69
CA SER A 866 8.98 -0.54 31.31
C SER A 866 9.92 -0.32 32.51
N LEU A 867 9.38 -0.06 33.70
CA LEU A 867 10.18 0.13 34.91
C LEU A 867 10.46 -1.18 35.66
N THR A 868 9.46 -2.06 35.74
CA THR A 868 9.47 -3.20 36.66
C THR A 868 9.61 -4.56 35.97
N GLY A 869 9.43 -4.64 34.66
CA GLY A 869 9.58 -5.86 33.87
C GLY A 869 8.44 -6.88 34.02
N VAL A 870 7.51 -6.67 34.96
CA VAL A 870 6.25 -7.42 35.06
C VAL A 870 5.25 -6.96 34.00
N LEU A 871 4.08 -7.60 33.90
CA LEU A 871 3.06 -7.19 32.93
C LEU A 871 2.58 -5.75 33.19
N ASN A 872 2.30 -5.00 32.11
CA ASN A 872 1.67 -3.69 32.24
C ASN A 872 0.18 -3.81 32.54
N LYS A 873 -0.45 -2.73 33.00
CA LYS A 873 -1.86 -2.67 33.39
C LYS A 873 -2.79 -3.35 32.39
N ARG A 874 -2.75 -2.92 31.12
CA ARG A 874 -3.62 -3.42 30.06
C ARG A 874 -3.50 -4.93 29.88
N THR A 875 -2.27 -5.43 29.83
CA THR A 875 -2.00 -6.87 29.63
C THR A 875 -2.38 -7.69 30.86
N THR A 876 -2.18 -7.14 32.05
CA THR A 876 -2.53 -7.78 33.33
C THR A 876 -4.04 -7.97 33.45
N GLU A 877 -4.81 -6.91 33.19
CA GLU A 877 -6.28 -6.94 33.20
C GLU A 877 -6.83 -7.93 32.17
N GLN A 878 -6.29 -7.89 30.94
CA GLN A 878 -6.70 -8.80 29.88
C GLN A 878 -6.44 -10.26 30.25
N ARG A 879 -5.24 -10.61 30.73
CA ARG A 879 -4.92 -11.98 31.14
C ARG A 879 -5.78 -12.47 32.31
N CYS A 880 -6.07 -11.60 33.27
CA CYS A 880 -6.97 -11.93 34.37
C CYS A 880 -8.38 -12.27 33.88
N ARG A 881 -8.94 -11.46 32.96
CA ARG A 881 -10.26 -11.74 32.35
C ARG A 881 -10.25 -13.07 31.58
N THR A 882 -9.24 -13.27 30.74
CA THR A 882 -9.08 -14.49 29.95
C THR A 882 -8.97 -15.74 30.83
N LEU A 883 -8.26 -15.67 31.97
CA LEU A 883 -8.16 -16.79 32.91
C LEU A 883 -9.50 -17.09 33.61
N LEU A 884 -10.25 -16.06 33.99
CA LEU A 884 -11.58 -16.21 34.60
C LEU A 884 -12.60 -16.81 33.62
N GLU A 885 -12.51 -16.46 32.34
CA GLU A 885 -13.40 -16.94 31.27
C GLU A 885 -13.06 -18.36 30.79
N ASN A 886 -11.76 -18.68 30.64
CA ASN A 886 -11.32 -19.90 29.97
C ASN A 886 -10.95 -21.05 30.90
N THR A 887 -11.06 -20.90 32.23
CA THR A 887 -10.76 -21.99 33.17
C THR A 887 -12.05 -22.75 33.52
N PRO A 888 -12.30 -23.95 32.97
CA PRO A 888 -13.49 -24.73 33.27
C PRO A 888 -13.24 -25.59 34.53
N GLY A 889 -14.13 -25.50 35.54
CA GLY A 889 -14.13 -26.41 36.70
C GLY A 889 -14.29 -25.71 38.07
N GLU A 890 -14.25 -26.48 39.16
CA GLU A 890 -14.43 -26.00 40.55
C GLU A 890 -13.17 -25.39 41.20
N LYS A 891 -12.07 -25.24 40.45
CA LYS A 891 -10.76 -24.86 41.03
C LYS A 891 -10.76 -23.38 41.47
N PRO A 892 -10.39 -23.08 42.73
CA PRO A 892 -10.44 -21.72 43.26
C PRO A 892 -9.38 -20.81 42.61
N PHE A 893 -9.67 -19.51 42.57
CA PHE A 893 -8.73 -18.46 42.22
C PHE A 893 -8.44 -17.59 43.43
N ALA A 894 -7.21 -17.09 43.50
CA ALA A 894 -6.84 -16.03 44.42
C ALA A 894 -6.39 -14.79 43.65
N LEU A 895 -6.97 -13.63 43.99
CA LEU A 895 -6.53 -12.32 43.53
C LEU A 895 -5.88 -11.59 44.70
N LEU A 896 -4.66 -11.10 44.51
CA LEU A 896 -3.91 -10.31 45.47
C LEU A 896 -3.66 -8.93 44.87
N LEU A 897 -4.05 -7.89 45.59
CA LEU A 897 -3.73 -6.50 45.25
C LEU A 897 -2.78 -5.96 46.31
N LEU A 898 -1.55 -5.65 45.90
CA LEU A 898 -0.48 -5.11 46.73
C LEU A 898 -0.33 -3.62 46.46
N ASP A 899 -0.21 -2.83 47.52
CA ASP A 899 0.17 -1.42 47.46
C ASP A 899 1.36 -1.18 48.37
N VAL A 900 2.36 -0.44 47.86
CA VAL A 900 3.53 -0.07 48.65
C VAL A 900 3.17 1.07 49.62
N ASP A 901 3.25 0.77 50.91
CA ASP A 901 2.80 1.69 51.94
C ASP A 901 3.66 2.96 51.98
N ASN A 902 2.98 4.11 52.03
CA ASN A 902 3.61 5.42 52.07
C ASN A 902 4.60 5.66 50.92
N PHE A 903 4.43 5.04 49.76
CA PHE A 903 5.37 5.16 48.64
C PHE A 903 5.61 6.61 48.22
N LYS A 904 4.58 7.47 48.29
CA LYS A 904 4.75 8.92 48.10
C LYS A 904 5.77 9.52 49.08
N GLN A 905 5.73 9.17 50.36
CA GLN A 905 6.72 9.64 51.35
C GLN A 905 8.11 9.06 51.07
N THR A 906 8.19 7.83 50.57
CA THR A 906 9.45 7.23 50.12
C THR A 906 10.05 8.03 48.96
N ASN A 907 9.24 8.42 47.96
CA ASN A 907 9.67 9.30 46.86
C ASN A 907 10.04 10.69 47.36
N ASP A 908 9.23 11.27 48.25
CA ASP A 908 9.46 12.61 48.79
C ASP A 908 10.75 12.66 49.63
N ARG A 909 11.10 11.57 50.32
CA ARG A 909 12.27 11.49 51.22
C ARG A 909 13.56 11.06 50.52
N TYR A 910 13.48 10.12 49.58
CA TYR A 910 14.66 9.50 48.96
C TYR A 910 14.77 9.75 47.45
N GLY A 911 13.80 10.45 46.86
CA GLY A 911 13.73 10.77 45.44
C GLY A 911 13.10 9.66 44.59
N HIS A 912 12.51 10.05 43.46
CA HIS A 912 11.91 9.14 42.48
C HIS A 912 12.85 8.02 42.00
N PRO A 913 14.16 8.25 41.72
CA PRO A 913 15.06 7.16 41.34
C PRO A 913 15.17 6.05 42.39
N LYS A 914 15.00 6.40 43.67
CA LYS A 914 15.02 5.42 44.76
C LYS A 914 13.69 4.67 44.87
N GLY A 915 12.57 5.36 44.69
CA GLY A 915 11.27 4.71 44.53
C GLY A 915 11.23 3.77 43.32
N ASP A 916 11.81 4.18 42.20
CA ASP A 916 11.94 3.37 41.00
C ASP A 916 12.79 2.11 41.24
N ALA A 917 13.88 2.24 42.03
CA ALA A 917 14.66 1.09 42.46
C ALA A 917 13.85 0.14 43.36
N VAL A 918 13.03 0.68 44.27
CA VAL A 918 12.11 -0.11 45.10
C VAL A 918 11.10 -0.85 44.22
N LEU A 919 10.47 -0.18 43.26
CA LEU A 919 9.49 -0.79 42.35
C LEU A 919 10.10 -1.86 41.45
N ARG A 920 11.31 -1.61 40.90
CA ARG A 920 12.04 -2.59 40.09
C ARG A 920 12.39 -3.83 40.90
N CYS A 921 12.93 -3.62 42.09
CA CYS A 921 13.27 -4.69 43.01
C CYS A 921 12.03 -5.50 43.43
N LEU A 922 10.91 -4.82 43.68
CA LEU A 922 9.64 -5.48 43.97
C LEU A 922 9.14 -6.31 42.78
N GLY A 923 9.19 -5.77 41.56
CA GLY A 923 8.81 -6.48 40.33
C GLY A 923 9.64 -7.75 40.07
N GLU A 924 10.96 -7.67 40.28
CA GLU A 924 11.87 -8.81 40.18
C GLU A 924 11.56 -9.90 41.23
N ASN A 925 11.40 -9.49 42.49
CA ASN A 925 11.08 -10.41 43.58
C ASN A 925 9.69 -11.06 43.42
N LEU A 926 8.69 -10.31 42.95
CA LEU A 926 7.37 -10.84 42.63
C LEU A 926 7.45 -11.84 41.47
N SER A 927 8.15 -11.50 40.39
CA SER A 927 8.32 -12.42 39.25
C SER A 927 8.96 -13.75 39.64
N GLY A 928 9.90 -13.74 40.59
CA GLY A 928 10.52 -14.97 41.13
C GLY A 928 9.65 -15.75 42.11
N LEU A 929 8.62 -15.12 42.70
CA LEU A 929 7.76 -15.76 43.71
C LEU A 929 6.61 -16.57 43.09
N PHE A 930 6.09 -16.12 41.95
CA PHE A 930 4.92 -16.68 41.28
C PHE A 930 5.32 -17.62 40.12
N ARG A 931 4.40 -18.51 39.72
CA ARG A 931 4.64 -19.47 38.62
C ARG A 931 4.44 -18.80 37.26
N ARG A 932 4.93 -19.46 36.21
CA ARG A 932 4.79 -18.98 34.82
C ARG A 932 3.33 -18.78 34.38
N ASP A 933 2.42 -19.57 34.93
CA ASP A 933 0.97 -19.51 34.61
C ASP A 933 0.19 -18.56 35.53
N ASP A 934 0.84 -18.01 36.57
CA ASP A 934 0.26 -16.96 37.40
C ASP A 934 0.38 -15.61 36.67
N VAL A 935 -0.55 -14.70 36.93
CA VAL A 935 -0.48 -13.33 36.43
C VAL A 935 0.21 -12.47 37.47
N VAL A 936 1.23 -11.71 37.06
CA VAL A 936 1.88 -10.69 37.88
C VAL A 936 2.03 -9.43 37.04
N GLY A 937 1.52 -8.31 37.51
CA GLY A 937 1.64 -7.06 36.79
C GLY A 937 1.49 -5.83 37.65
N ARG A 938 1.95 -4.70 37.12
CA ARG A 938 1.84 -3.38 37.75
C ARG A 938 0.65 -2.65 37.16
N VAL A 939 -0.35 -2.36 37.99
CA VAL A 939 -1.65 -1.81 37.57
C VAL A 939 -1.82 -0.34 37.96
N GLY A 940 -0.96 0.18 38.85
CA GLY A 940 -0.93 1.57 39.29
C GLY A 940 0.50 2.07 39.52
N GLY A 941 0.65 3.24 40.13
CA GLY A 941 1.96 3.85 40.42
C GLY A 941 2.79 2.99 41.37
N ASP A 942 2.18 2.53 42.44
CA ASP A 942 2.73 1.72 43.53
C ASP A 942 1.94 0.43 43.76
N GLU A 943 1.04 0.10 42.83
CA GLU A 943 0.11 -1.02 42.93
C GLU A 943 0.47 -2.17 42.00
N PHE A 944 0.53 -3.37 42.57
CA PHE A 944 0.78 -4.63 41.87
C PHE A 944 -0.40 -5.56 42.05
N LEU A 945 -0.77 -6.24 40.97
CA LEU A 945 -1.86 -7.19 40.94
C LEU A 945 -1.33 -8.56 40.57
N MET A 946 -1.73 -9.56 41.36
CA MET A 946 -1.36 -10.95 41.13
C MET A 946 -2.60 -11.84 41.13
N MET A 947 -2.71 -12.73 40.14
CA MET A 947 -3.78 -13.73 40.06
C MET A 947 -3.19 -15.14 39.99
N MET A 948 -3.64 -16.00 40.89
CA MET A 948 -3.19 -17.39 41.02
C MET A 948 -4.33 -18.36 40.68
N PRO A 949 -4.34 -18.95 39.47
CA PRO A 949 -5.28 -20.02 39.12
C PRO A 949 -5.04 -21.29 39.95
N GLY A 950 -6.12 -21.84 40.53
CA GLY A 950 -6.08 -23.09 41.29
C GLY A 950 -5.56 -22.98 42.73
N ALA A 951 -5.35 -21.76 43.23
CA ALA A 951 -4.86 -21.54 44.59
C ALA A 951 -6.00 -21.48 45.62
N GLY A 952 -5.91 -22.34 46.64
CA GLY A 952 -6.79 -22.30 47.80
C GLY A 952 -6.42 -21.21 48.81
N GLY A 953 -7.27 -21.03 49.83
CA GLY A 953 -7.12 -19.98 50.84
C GLY A 953 -5.77 -19.98 51.56
N GLU A 954 -5.28 -21.15 51.98
CA GLU A 954 -3.99 -21.27 52.66
C GLU A 954 -2.81 -20.84 51.77
N GLN A 955 -2.86 -21.17 50.47
CA GLN A 955 -1.80 -20.82 49.53
C GLN A 955 -1.79 -19.31 49.25
N ALA A 956 -2.96 -18.71 49.04
CA ALA A 956 -3.09 -17.27 48.83
C ALA A 956 -2.62 -16.47 50.05
N VAL A 957 -3.04 -16.90 51.25
CA VAL A 957 -2.64 -16.29 52.52
C VAL A 957 -1.14 -16.48 52.76
N GLY A 958 -0.58 -17.66 52.48
CA GLY A 958 0.85 -17.92 52.57
C GLY A 958 1.67 -16.99 51.66
N ARG A 959 1.21 -16.75 50.42
CA ARG A 959 1.85 -15.81 49.50
C ARG A 959 1.73 -14.37 49.97
N ALA A 960 0.55 -13.93 50.38
CA ALA A 960 0.34 -12.57 50.89
C ALA A 960 1.21 -12.29 52.15
N ARG A 961 1.26 -13.24 53.09
CA ARG A 961 2.12 -13.15 54.28
C ARG A 961 3.60 -13.03 53.89
N LYS A 962 4.07 -13.89 52.99
CA LYS A 962 5.46 -13.88 52.53
C LYS A 962 5.83 -12.56 51.84
N ILE A 963 4.93 -11.99 51.04
CA ILE A 963 5.15 -10.69 50.41
C ILE A 963 5.23 -9.59 51.47
N ALA A 964 4.21 -9.47 52.32
CA ALA A 964 4.11 -8.38 53.30
C ALA A 964 5.22 -8.41 54.36
N GLN A 965 5.65 -9.61 54.82
CA GLN A 965 6.54 -9.76 55.97
C GLN A 965 8.00 -10.06 55.61
N GLU A 966 8.25 -10.79 54.52
CA GLU A 966 9.60 -11.21 54.13
C GLU A 966 10.12 -10.43 52.91
N MET A 967 9.32 -10.32 51.85
CA MET A 967 9.75 -9.69 50.60
C MET A 967 9.94 -8.19 50.77
N CYS A 968 8.99 -7.47 51.36
CA CYS A 968 9.14 -6.03 51.62
C CYS A 968 10.37 -5.72 52.48
N ARG A 969 10.71 -6.60 53.45
CA ARG A 969 11.93 -6.49 54.25
C ARG A 969 13.20 -6.75 53.43
N SER A 970 13.18 -7.75 52.56
CA SER A 970 14.29 -8.01 51.63
C SER A 970 14.53 -6.82 50.70
N VAL A 971 13.46 -6.27 50.11
CA VAL A 971 13.51 -5.05 49.28
C VAL A 971 14.00 -3.86 50.10
N SER A 972 13.59 -3.76 51.37
CA SER A 972 14.07 -2.69 52.25
C SER A 972 15.58 -2.72 52.45
N VAL A 973 16.16 -3.92 52.62
CA VAL A 973 17.61 -4.11 52.74
C VAL A 973 18.32 -3.87 51.40
N GLN A 974 17.79 -4.42 50.31
CA GLN A 974 18.36 -4.27 48.96
C GLN A 974 18.38 -2.81 48.51
N CYS A 975 17.33 -2.06 48.83
CA CYS A 975 17.22 -0.67 48.48
C CYS A 975 17.74 0.27 49.58
N GLY A 976 17.98 -0.17 50.82
CA GLY A 976 18.39 0.72 51.92
C GLY A 976 17.33 1.78 52.27
N VAL A 977 16.06 1.42 52.12
CA VAL A 977 14.88 2.26 52.41
C VAL A 977 13.89 1.42 53.18
N ASP A 978 13.19 1.96 54.17
CA ASP A 978 12.15 1.21 54.87
C ASP A 978 10.90 1.07 53.98
N VAL A 979 10.60 -0.15 53.54
CA VAL A 979 9.51 -0.48 52.62
C VAL A 979 8.58 -1.47 53.30
N SER A 980 7.30 -1.11 53.37
CA SER A 980 6.22 -2.02 53.78
C SER A 980 5.17 -2.06 52.67
N GLY A 981 4.38 -3.14 52.66
CA GLY A 981 3.32 -3.33 51.67
C GLY A 981 2.06 -3.85 52.32
N SER A 982 0.92 -3.26 51.93
CA SER A 982 -0.40 -3.70 52.34
C SER A 982 -1.02 -4.53 51.23
N ILE A 983 -1.70 -5.63 51.57
CA ILE A 983 -2.25 -6.57 50.58
C ILE A 983 -3.73 -6.89 50.84
N GLY A 984 -4.56 -6.66 49.84
CA GLY A 984 -5.92 -7.18 49.79
C GLY A 984 -5.96 -8.54 49.09
N VAL A 985 -6.56 -9.55 49.74
CA VAL A 985 -6.66 -10.92 49.21
C VAL A 985 -8.13 -11.28 48.98
N VAL A 986 -8.47 -11.75 47.79
CA VAL A 986 -9.81 -12.26 47.46
C VAL A 986 -9.70 -13.69 47.00
N LEU A 987 -10.52 -14.56 47.59
CA LEU A 987 -10.72 -15.92 47.15
C LEU A 987 -12.04 -15.99 46.38
N SER A 988 -12.00 -16.58 45.19
CA SER A 988 -13.19 -16.73 44.36
C SER A 988 -13.19 -18.07 43.65
N LYS A 989 -14.33 -18.42 43.05
CA LYS A 989 -14.50 -19.55 42.15
C LYS A 989 -14.78 -19.06 40.73
N PRO A 990 -14.39 -19.81 39.70
CA PRO A 990 -14.73 -19.49 38.30
C PRO A 990 -16.25 -19.27 38.18
N GLY A 991 -16.66 -18.19 37.50
CA GLY A 991 -18.07 -17.83 37.29
C GLY A 991 -18.80 -17.17 38.48
N ALA A 992 -18.17 -17.00 39.65
CA ALA A 992 -18.84 -16.40 40.82
C ALA A 992 -19.04 -14.88 40.70
N CYS A 993 -18.13 -14.18 40.02
CA CYS A 993 -18.26 -12.75 39.68
C CYS A 993 -17.24 -12.33 38.61
N ALA A 994 -17.53 -11.24 37.91
CA ALA A 994 -16.64 -10.65 36.91
C ALA A 994 -15.34 -10.11 37.52
N TYR A 995 -14.34 -9.85 36.66
CA TYR A 995 -13.04 -9.31 37.05
C TYR A 995 -13.15 -8.01 37.84
N GLU A 996 -14.02 -7.09 37.41
CA GLU A 996 -14.22 -5.77 38.02
C GLU A 996 -14.70 -5.89 39.46
N GLU A 997 -15.56 -6.87 39.72
CA GLU A 997 -16.09 -7.15 41.05
C GLU A 997 -15.02 -7.77 41.97
N LEU A 998 -14.16 -8.65 41.45
CA LEU A 998 -13.02 -9.19 42.20
C LEU A 998 -12.02 -8.09 42.58
N LEU A 999 -11.72 -7.20 41.64
CA LEU A 999 -10.82 -6.08 41.88
C LEU A 999 -11.38 -5.14 42.95
N ARG A 1000 -12.68 -4.81 42.89
CA ARG A 1000 -13.35 -3.98 43.90
C ARG A 1000 -13.30 -4.60 45.30
N ARG A 1001 -13.45 -5.92 45.41
CA ARG A 1001 -13.31 -6.66 46.68
C ARG A 1001 -11.87 -6.65 47.19
N ALA A 1002 -10.89 -6.79 46.29
CA ALA A 1002 -9.48 -6.75 46.65
C ALA A 1002 -9.07 -5.36 47.15
N ASP A 1003 -9.56 -4.30 46.51
CA ASP A 1003 -9.35 -2.93 46.94
C ASP A 1003 -9.97 -2.66 48.32
N SER A 1004 -11.19 -3.14 48.56
CA SER A 1004 -11.84 -3.04 49.88
C SER A 1004 -11.05 -3.75 50.98
N ALA A 1005 -10.51 -4.95 50.70
CA ALA A 1005 -9.66 -5.67 51.64
C ALA A 1005 -8.30 -4.97 51.85
N LEU A 1006 -7.72 -4.41 50.79
CA LEU A 1006 -6.49 -3.62 50.86
C LEU A 1006 -6.68 -2.39 51.75
N TYR A 1007 -7.79 -1.67 51.60
CA TYR A 1007 -8.13 -0.52 52.45
C TYR A 1007 -8.22 -0.94 53.93
N ALA A 1008 -8.84 -2.09 54.22
CA ALA A 1008 -8.89 -2.63 55.58
C ALA A 1008 -7.50 -3.00 56.13
N ALA A 1009 -6.59 -3.50 55.28
CA ALA A 1009 -5.19 -3.76 55.66
C ALA A 1009 -4.44 -2.46 56.00
N LYS A 1010 -4.63 -1.41 55.20
CA LYS A 1010 -4.04 -0.07 55.47
C LYS A 1010 -4.58 0.53 56.77
N ALA A 1011 -5.88 0.36 57.06
CA ALA A 1011 -6.50 0.84 58.30
C ALA A 1011 -6.03 0.07 59.54
N ALA A 1012 -5.63 -1.19 59.40
CA ALA A 1012 -5.18 -2.07 60.49
C ALA A 1012 -3.70 -1.86 60.90
N GLY A 1013 -3.04 -0.82 60.40
CA GLY A 1013 -1.65 -0.48 60.78
C GLY A 1013 -0.61 -0.65 59.66
N LYS A 1014 -1.02 -0.98 58.43
CA LYS A 1014 -0.14 -1.16 57.25
C LYS A 1014 0.84 -2.33 57.39
N GLY A 1015 1.57 -2.68 56.32
CA GLY A 1015 2.53 -3.79 56.33
C GLY A 1015 1.91 -5.17 56.60
N CYS A 1016 0.63 -5.34 56.29
CA CYS A 1016 -0.11 -6.57 56.56
C CYS A 1016 -1.03 -6.94 55.39
N TYR A 1017 -1.69 -8.09 55.49
CA TYR A 1017 -2.69 -8.52 54.52
C TYR A 1017 -4.06 -8.66 55.17
N ARG A 1018 -5.12 -8.49 54.39
CA ARG A 1018 -6.50 -8.79 54.79
C ARG A 1018 -7.18 -9.62 53.70
N VAL A 1019 -7.95 -10.61 54.14
CA VAL A 1019 -8.77 -11.44 53.24
C VAL A 1019 -10.17 -10.86 53.22
N TYR A 1020 -10.71 -10.59 52.03
CA TYR A 1020 -12.08 -10.09 51.87
C TYR A 1020 -13.09 -11.09 52.45
N GLY A 1021 -13.93 -10.64 53.38
CA GLY A 1021 -14.94 -11.47 54.05
C GLY A 1021 -14.44 -12.32 55.22
N GLY A 1022 -13.16 -12.24 55.59
CA GLY A 1022 -12.62 -12.83 56.82
C GLY A 1022 -12.46 -11.78 57.94
N ALA A 1023 -12.85 -12.14 59.16
CA ALA A 1023 -12.67 -11.30 60.36
C ALA A 1023 -11.18 -11.12 60.73
#